data_AF-A0A938SNE3-F1
#
_entry.id   AF-A0A938SNE3-F1
#
_cell.length_a   1.000
_cell.length_b   1.000
_cell.length_c   1.000
_cell.angle_alpha   90.00
_cell.angle_beta   90.00
_cell.angle_gamma   90.00
#
_symmetry.space_group_name_H-M   'P 1'
#
loop_
_entity.id
_entity.type
_entity.pdbx_description
1 polymer ?
#
loop_
_entity_poly.entity_id
_entity_poly.type
_entity_poly.pdbx_seq_one_letter_code
_entity_poly.pdbx_strand_id
1 'polypeptide(L)'
;ALLDETPSLRSLEWLAVDEIDAGPTGGHLPPVDPDALAVLQYTSGSTGCPKGVMLTHRNIMHNTRLITHCFEPDRRGIGTTWLPTYHDMGLVGGVLNPLFLGRPTVIMSPMAFLQKPVRWLRAITRYRASISGGPNFAYDLCVQKVTPEEMDGLDLSCWQVAFNGAEPIRPSTLAAFSDKFAPVGFHREAFLPCYGMAETTLIVTGASAKGEPTIGCFDGQALDEHRVVPVPAGHENERFLVGCGRTLPDEEVVIVEPETCVRLPDHQVGEIWVRSPSVASGYWNDHDTTEQTFRARLADAGADGPTYLRTGDLGFIDHGELYVTGRLKDLIIIRGVNRYPQDIERTVEQADSRLQAGGVGAFAVDLGGQERLIIVAETDRIRLKDWTEVIDTIRRRVTAEHELPPDVITLVRFGSIPKTSSGKIQRSACRDDYLNEQLQTVARWSIWDNQGSAAPPATRKVPAAAAKAGGDKSREPNARIAREILEHVRAVARERAGNLTLDTDIVADLGLDSLERLSIASAVEETFGGRLPEEALQQICTCRDLALAVEQYIGTEPRVLGRFRQESPNKASEEIPVEYCDFGKTPEYLALKQTMGMLAATGVPNPYFSVHQGVTNDRTIIGGRELISFSTYNYLGMSGDPVVEDAAKAAIEQYGTSVSASRLVSGEKPIHGELERALASFIGAEDAICYVGGHSTNESTIGHLFGPGDLIVHDALAHNSIIQGAILSGARRRPFPHNDWKALDELLGQVRREYRRVLVAIEGVYSMDGDFPDLPRFVEVKLRHKAFLMIDEAHSIGTMGPHGRGIGEHFDIDARSVDIWMGTLSKSMGSCGGYIAGCKELIEYLKYTAPGFVYSVGMPPSNAAAALAALKLIEEEPERVACVQARARLFLQLAKLRGLDTGMSHDTPVIPVIVGNSLHALQLSQRLFQRGINVQPILYPAVEEKAARLRFFITACHTESQIRQAVDAVAEELGMIDAGCLRPPACAAAPSDPPPTHSLKLEA
;
A
#
# COMPACT_ATOMS: atom_id res chain seq x y z
N ALA A 1 3.50 -6.63 -20.61
CA ALA A 1 3.04 -5.48 -19.83
C ALA A 1 1.73 -4.93 -20.42
N LEU A 2 1.60 -3.61 -20.69
CA LEU A 2 0.32 -2.93 -20.95
C LEU A 2 -0.57 -3.56 -22.05
N LEU A 3 0.04 -4.03 -23.15
CA LEU A 3 -0.66 -4.72 -24.26
C LEU A 3 -1.19 -6.11 -23.92
N ASP A 4 -0.75 -6.68 -22.80
CA ASP A 4 -1.07 -8.01 -22.32
C ASP A 4 -2.06 -7.91 -21.14
N GLU A 5 -1.85 -6.92 -20.27
CA GLU A 5 -2.76 -6.50 -19.21
C GLU A 5 -4.09 -5.92 -19.75
N THR A 6 -4.09 -5.34 -20.95
CA THR A 6 -5.30 -4.82 -21.61
C THR A 6 -5.31 -5.22 -23.09
N PRO A 7 -5.73 -6.46 -23.44
CA PRO A 7 -5.61 -6.98 -24.80
C PRO A 7 -6.32 -6.18 -25.90
N SER A 8 -7.34 -5.39 -25.56
CA SER A 8 -7.99 -4.47 -26.52
C SER A 8 -7.04 -3.41 -27.07
N LEU A 9 -6.01 -3.02 -26.31
CA LEU A 9 -4.96 -2.11 -26.78
C LEU A 9 -4.18 -2.68 -27.97
N ARG A 10 -4.09 -4.01 -28.13
CA ARG A 10 -3.45 -4.65 -29.31
C ARG A 10 -4.20 -4.41 -30.62
N SER A 11 -5.45 -3.93 -30.55
CA SER A 11 -6.25 -3.56 -31.74
C SER A 11 -6.05 -2.11 -32.19
N LEU A 12 -5.31 -1.31 -31.42
CA LEU A 12 -4.94 0.07 -31.74
C LEU A 12 -3.63 0.10 -32.54
N GLU A 13 -3.41 1.17 -33.29
CA GLU A 13 -2.14 1.44 -33.96
C GLU A 13 -1.15 2.08 -32.97
N TRP A 14 0.02 1.46 -32.79
CA TRP A 14 1.04 1.91 -31.83
C TRP A 14 2.13 2.71 -32.53
N LEU A 15 2.14 4.02 -32.27
CA LEU A 15 3.14 4.94 -32.80
C LEU A 15 4.12 5.31 -31.69
N ALA A 16 5.33 4.74 -31.73
CA ALA A 16 6.43 5.20 -30.90
C ALA A 16 6.86 6.58 -31.37
N VAL A 17 6.57 7.63 -30.58
CA VAL A 17 6.76 9.04 -30.98
C VAL A 17 8.22 9.34 -31.37
N ASP A 18 9.15 8.63 -30.74
CA ASP A 18 10.61 8.73 -30.95
C ASP A 18 11.07 8.11 -32.28
N GLU A 19 10.25 7.24 -32.88
CA GLU A 19 10.50 6.56 -34.16
C GLU A 19 9.74 7.19 -35.34
N ILE A 20 8.90 8.21 -35.08
CA ILE A 20 8.21 8.97 -36.13
C ILE A 20 9.22 9.88 -36.82
N ASP A 21 9.57 9.53 -38.06
CA ASP A 21 10.48 10.31 -38.90
C ASP A 21 9.97 11.75 -39.07
N ALA A 22 10.87 12.74 -38.94
CA ALA A 22 10.53 14.16 -38.82
C ALA A 22 10.19 14.79 -40.19
N GLY A 23 9.09 14.31 -40.79
CA GLY A 23 8.58 14.74 -42.08
C GLY A 23 8.21 16.23 -42.14
N PRO A 24 8.00 16.78 -43.36
CA PRO A 24 7.70 18.19 -43.54
C PRO A 24 6.42 18.58 -42.78
N THR A 25 6.52 19.64 -41.97
CA THR A 25 5.51 20.12 -41.01
C THR A 25 4.31 20.83 -41.66
N GLY A 26 3.84 20.31 -42.80
CA GLY A 26 2.71 20.80 -43.59
C GLY A 26 1.51 19.84 -43.65
N GLY A 27 1.48 18.81 -42.79
CA GLY A 27 0.31 17.93 -42.68
C GLY A 27 -0.90 18.71 -42.15
N HIS A 28 -2.01 18.69 -42.91
CA HIS A 28 -3.29 19.20 -42.40
C HIS A 28 -3.76 18.30 -41.25
N LEU A 29 -3.82 18.85 -40.04
CA LEU A 29 -4.53 18.23 -38.93
C LEU A 29 -5.99 17.95 -39.38
N PRO A 30 -6.58 16.80 -38.99
CA PRO A 30 -7.97 16.52 -39.32
C PRO A 30 -8.89 17.61 -38.73
N PRO A 31 -10.02 17.93 -39.39
CA PRO A 31 -10.97 18.90 -38.85
C PRO A 31 -11.60 18.34 -37.57
N VAL A 32 -11.16 18.86 -36.42
CA VAL A 32 -11.69 18.51 -35.10
C VAL A 32 -13.01 19.23 -34.87
N ASP A 33 -14.06 18.48 -34.57
CA ASP A 33 -15.32 19.03 -34.05
C ASP A 33 -15.08 19.60 -32.64
N PRO A 34 -15.33 20.90 -32.39
CA PRO A 34 -15.19 21.48 -31.06
C PRO A 34 -16.03 20.77 -29.99
N ASP A 35 -17.18 20.20 -30.35
CA ASP A 35 -18.09 19.54 -29.39
C ASP A 35 -17.79 18.04 -29.21
N ALA A 36 -16.79 17.50 -29.91
CA ALA A 36 -16.29 16.15 -29.64
C ALA A 36 -15.56 16.06 -28.29
N LEU A 37 -15.72 14.90 -27.63
CA LEU A 37 -15.04 14.54 -26.39
C LEU A 37 -13.51 14.46 -26.62
N ALA A 38 -12.76 15.25 -25.85
CA ALA A 38 -11.31 15.31 -25.92
C ALA A 38 -10.63 14.55 -24.76
N VAL A 39 -11.20 14.63 -23.55
CA VAL A 39 -10.62 14.04 -22.32
C VAL A 39 -11.73 13.53 -21.39
N LEU A 40 -11.52 12.35 -20.80
CA LEU A 40 -12.24 11.90 -19.61
C LEU A 40 -11.40 12.19 -18.37
N GLN A 41 -11.69 13.31 -17.69
CA GLN A 41 -10.96 13.69 -16.48
C GLN A 41 -11.58 12.99 -15.28
N TYR A 42 -10.92 11.97 -14.74
CA TYR A 42 -11.39 11.30 -13.54
C TYR A 42 -11.19 12.17 -12.29
N THR A 43 -12.24 12.30 -11.47
CA THR A 43 -12.22 12.93 -10.15
C THR A 43 -12.52 11.87 -9.08
N SER A 44 -11.91 11.93 -7.89
CA SER A 44 -12.20 11.00 -6.79
C SER A 44 -13.55 11.25 -6.11
N GLY A 45 -14.20 12.38 -6.42
CA GLY A 45 -15.33 12.92 -5.68
C GLY A 45 -15.03 13.16 -4.20
N SER A 46 -16.10 13.41 -3.43
CA SER A 46 -16.13 13.19 -1.98
C SER A 46 -16.84 11.88 -1.60
N THR A 47 -17.07 11.00 -2.58
CA THR A 47 -17.99 9.85 -2.49
C THR A 47 -17.35 8.51 -2.88
N GLY A 48 -16.02 8.38 -2.74
CA GLY A 48 -15.25 7.14 -2.87
C GLY A 48 -15.04 6.59 -4.29
N CYS A 49 -16.09 6.53 -5.10
CA CYS A 49 -16.03 6.03 -6.48
C CYS A 49 -15.57 7.12 -7.47
N PRO A 50 -14.48 6.92 -8.24
CA PRO A 50 -14.03 7.92 -9.20
C PRO A 50 -15.01 8.15 -10.37
N LYS A 51 -15.34 9.41 -10.65
CA LYS A 51 -16.23 9.81 -11.76
C LYS A 51 -15.43 10.38 -12.93
N GLY A 52 -15.69 9.91 -14.15
CA GLY A 52 -15.07 10.44 -15.37
C GLY A 52 -15.84 11.65 -15.91
N VAL A 53 -15.27 12.85 -15.78
CA VAL A 53 -15.87 14.10 -16.30
C VAL A 53 -15.62 14.22 -17.80
N MET A 54 -16.68 14.50 -18.58
CA MET A 54 -16.65 14.54 -20.04
C MET A 54 -16.26 15.92 -20.60
N LEU A 55 -14.97 16.12 -20.89
CA LEU A 55 -14.43 17.39 -21.41
C LEU A 55 -14.30 17.39 -22.93
N THR A 56 -14.99 18.31 -23.61
CA THR A 56 -14.88 18.53 -25.05
C THR A 56 -13.68 19.40 -25.44
N HIS A 57 -13.32 19.41 -26.72
CA HIS A 57 -12.33 20.36 -27.24
C HIS A 57 -12.75 21.83 -26.99
N ARG A 58 -14.05 22.15 -27.06
CA ARG A 58 -14.60 23.48 -26.75
C ARG A 58 -14.37 23.84 -25.29
N ASN A 59 -14.66 22.92 -24.36
CA ASN A 59 -14.47 23.15 -22.92
C ASN A 59 -12.99 23.50 -22.61
N ILE A 60 -12.06 22.67 -23.10
CA ILE A 60 -10.62 22.86 -22.93
C ILE A 60 -10.16 24.19 -23.56
N MET A 61 -10.54 24.45 -24.82
CA MET A 61 -10.11 25.66 -25.54
C MET A 61 -10.75 26.94 -24.99
N HIS A 62 -11.92 26.86 -24.35
CA HIS A 62 -12.54 27.98 -23.64
C HIS A 62 -11.78 28.27 -22.34
N ASN A 63 -11.71 27.28 -21.44
CA ASN A 63 -11.11 27.46 -20.13
C ASN A 63 -9.62 27.85 -20.21
N THR A 64 -8.90 27.32 -21.20
CA THR A 64 -7.51 27.71 -21.49
C THR A 64 -7.36 29.20 -21.80
N ARG A 65 -8.34 29.83 -22.48
CA ARG A 65 -8.35 31.29 -22.72
C ARG A 65 -8.62 32.06 -21.44
N LEU A 66 -9.49 31.55 -20.55
CA LEU A 66 -9.78 32.18 -19.26
C LEU A 66 -8.56 32.18 -18.33
N ILE A 67 -7.82 31.06 -18.28
CA ILE A 67 -6.53 30.98 -17.58
C ILE A 67 -5.55 32.01 -18.13
N THR A 68 -5.42 32.13 -19.46
CA THR A 68 -4.58 33.15 -20.11
C THR A 68 -5.07 34.59 -19.86
N HIS A 69 -6.37 34.82 -19.71
CA HIS A 69 -6.92 36.14 -19.40
C HIS A 69 -6.64 36.53 -17.94
N CYS A 70 -6.92 35.62 -16.99
CA CYS A 70 -6.78 35.83 -15.55
C CYS A 70 -5.30 35.95 -15.11
N PHE A 71 -4.43 35.06 -15.59
CA PHE A 71 -3.03 35.00 -15.17
C PHE A 71 -2.10 35.95 -15.97
N GLU A 72 -2.62 36.67 -16.98
CA GLU A 72 -1.90 37.55 -17.90
C GLU A 72 -0.47 37.08 -18.34
N PRO A 73 -0.25 35.80 -18.71
CA PRO A 73 1.09 35.24 -18.81
C PRO A 73 1.83 35.71 -20.07
N ASP A 74 2.96 36.43 -19.90
CA ASP A 74 3.87 36.73 -21.01
C ASP A 74 4.38 35.43 -21.66
N ARG A 75 4.33 35.34 -22.98
CA ARG A 75 4.87 34.21 -23.77
C ARG A 75 6.40 34.06 -23.62
N ARG A 76 7.10 35.09 -23.15
CA ARG A 76 8.57 35.09 -22.93
C ARG A 76 9.01 34.46 -21.60
N GLY A 77 8.10 34.31 -20.64
CA GLY A 77 8.43 33.71 -19.34
C GLY A 77 8.55 32.18 -19.39
N ILE A 78 9.05 31.58 -18.32
CA ILE A 78 9.07 30.12 -18.13
C ILE A 78 8.03 29.75 -17.05
N GLY A 79 7.33 28.63 -17.23
CA GLY A 79 6.46 28.04 -16.21
C GLY A 79 7.18 26.96 -15.39
N THR A 80 6.68 26.65 -14.20
CA THR A 80 7.07 25.45 -13.43
C THR A 80 5.84 24.79 -12.82
N THR A 81 5.80 23.46 -12.83
CA THR A 81 4.77 22.68 -12.12
C THR A 81 5.34 21.40 -11.52
N TRP A 82 4.80 21.01 -10.37
CA TRP A 82 4.98 19.70 -9.74
C TRP A 82 3.65 18.93 -9.64
N LEU A 83 2.55 19.53 -10.12
CA LEU A 83 1.20 18.98 -10.00
C LEU A 83 1.01 17.78 -10.94
N PRO A 84 0.30 16.71 -10.54
CA PRO A 84 0.19 15.51 -11.36
C PRO A 84 -0.58 15.77 -12.66
N THR A 85 -0.06 15.30 -13.79
CA THR A 85 -0.64 15.49 -15.14
C THR A 85 -1.93 14.71 -15.39
N TYR A 86 -2.38 13.90 -14.44
CA TYR A 86 -3.68 13.20 -14.44
C TYR A 86 -4.77 13.96 -13.65
N HIS A 87 -4.50 15.19 -13.19
CA HIS A 87 -5.48 16.10 -12.58
C HIS A 87 -5.67 17.36 -13.43
N ASP A 88 -6.85 17.97 -13.31
CA ASP A 88 -7.25 19.25 -13.93
C ASP A 88 -6.14 20.34 -13.87
N MET A 89 -5.63 20.68 -12.69
CA MET A 89 -4.60 21.71 -12.50
C MET A 89 -3.28 21.37 -13.22
N GLY A 90 -2.88 20.09 -13.20
CA GLY A 90 -1.63 19.63 -13.80
C GLY A 90 -1.72 19.47 -15.32
N LEU A 91 -2.86 19.01 -15.81
CA LEU A 91 -3.15 18.83 -17.24
C LEU A 91 -3.46 20.16 -17.91
N VAL A 92 -4.55 20.83 -17.51
CA VAL A 92 -5.05 22.04 -18.17
C VAL A 92 -4.13 23.23 -17.89
N GLY A 93 -3.82 23.47 -16.62
CA GLY A 93 -2.93 24.56 -16.20
C GLY A 93 -1.45 24.28 -16.46
N GLY A 94 -0.98 23.07 -16.15
CA GLY A 94 0.45 22.71 -16.20
C GLY A 94 0.98 22.30 -17.58
N VAL A 95 0.13 21.80 -18.50
CA VAL A 95 0.56 21.31 -19.82
C VAL A 95 -0.17 22.02 -20.98
N LEU A 96 -1.51 22.01 -20.98
CA LEU A 96 -2.29 22.49 -22.14
C LEU A 96 -2.24 24.02 -22.31
N ASN A 97 -2.30 24.80 -21.22
CA ASN A 97 -2.18 26.26 -21.30
C ASN A 97 -0.79 26.74 -21.78
N PRO A 98 0.34 26.21 -21.28
CA PRO A 98 1.67 26.46 -21.85
C PRO A 98 1.77 26.13 -23.34
N LEU A 99 1.21 24.99 -23.79
CA LEU A 99 1.19 24.62 -25.20
C LEU A 99 0.36 25.62 -26.05
N PHE A 100 -0.83 26.01 -25.59
CA PHE A 100 -1.67 27.02 -26.25
C PHE A 100 -0.99 28.40 -26.37
N LEU A 101 -0.17 28.77 -25.40
CA LEU A 101 0.63 30.00 -25.42
C LEU A 101 1.91 29.89 -26.27
N GLY A 102 2.41 28.68 -26.53
CA GLY A 102 3.76 28.44 -27.03
C GLY A 102 4.86 28.80 -26.01
N ARG A 103 4.57 28.61 -24.71
CA ARG A 103 5.44 29.00 -23.58
C ARG A 103 6.14 27.76 -22.97
N PRO A 104 7.45 27.81 -22.69
CA PRO A 104 8.14 26.69 -22.02
C PRO A 104 7.69 26.51 -20.56
N THR A 105 7.49 25.26 -20.14
CA THR A 105 7.22 24.88 -18.73
C THR A 105 8.13 23.74 -18.30
N VAL A 106 8.66 23.84 -17.08
CA VAL A 106 9.43 22.77 -16.42
C VAL A 106 8.49 21.93 -15.54
N ILE A 107 8.49 20.63 -15.75
CA ILE A 107 7.68 19.67 -14.99
C ILE A 107 8.60 18.87 -14.05
N MET A 108 8.17 18.61 -12.82
CA MET A 108 8.84 17.71 -11.88
C MET A 108 7.86 16.73 -11.21
N SER A 109 8.38 15.62 -10.68
CA SER A 109 7.54 14.63 -9.98
C SER A 109 6.91 15.21 -8.70
N PRO A 110 5.59 14.99 -8.45
CA PRO A 110 4.95 15.39 -7.20
C PRO A 110 5.64 14.79 -5.96
N MET A 111 6.10 13.53 -6.07
CA MET A 111 6.83 12.84 -5.00
C MET A 111 8.18 13.50 -4.71
N ALA A 112 8.83 14.09 -5.72
CA ALA A 112 10.08 14.83 -5.51
C ALA A 112 9.85 16.11 -4.70
N PHE A 113 8.73 16.81 -4.90
CA PHE A 113 8.31 17.94 -4.05
C PHE A 113 7.99 17.48 -2.63
N LEU A 114 7.08 16.52 -2.46
CA LEU A 114 6.61 16.04 -1.15
C LEU A 114 7.74 15.53 -0.23
N GLN A 115 8.75 14.87 -0.80
CA GLN A 115 9.95 14.43 -0.07
C GLN A 115 10.82 15.59 0.43
N LYS A 116 10.89 16.69 -0.31
CA LYS A 116 11.82 17.81 -0.04
C LYS A 116 11.35 19.12 -0.71
N PRO A 117 10.46 19.89 -0.05
CA PRO A 117 9.75 21.03 -0.65
C PRO A 117 10.64 22.10 -1.30
N VAL A 118 11.84 22.35 -0.78
CA VAL A 118 12.77 23.34 -1.35
C VAL A 118 13.17 23.06 -2.80
N ARG A 119 13.02 21.82 -3.30
CA ARG A 119 13.20 21.48 -4.72
C ARG A 119 12.32 22.32 -5.64
N TRP A 120 11.11 22.69 -5.20
CA TRP A 120 10.19 23.53 -5.96
C TRP A 120 10.73 24.97 -6.10
N LEU A 121 11.11 25.58 -4.96
CA LEU A 121 11.69 26.93 -4.92
C LEU A 121 13.02 27.01 -5.70
N ARG A 122 13.83 25.95 -5.65
CA ARG A 122 15.08 25.81 -6.43
C ARG A 122 14.83 25.66 -7.93
N ALA A 123 13.73 25.04 -8.36
CA ALA A 123 13.35 25.01 -9.77
C ALA A 123 12.95 26.41 -10.26
N ILE A 124 12.10 27.12 -9.50
CA ILE A 124 11.70 28.51 -9.80
C ILE A 124 12.93 29.40 -9.93
N THR A 125 13.85 29.32 -8.96
CA THR A 125 15.14 30.04 -8.97
C THR A 125 15.97 29.71 -10.22
N ARG A 126 16.26 28.41 -10.44
CA ARG A 126 17.14 27.91 -11.52
C ARG A 126 16.64 28.25 -12.92
N TYR A 127 15.32 28.18 -13.13
CA TYR A 127 14.70 28.40 -14.44
C TYR A 127 14.07 29.78 -14.59
N ARG A 128 14.23 30.66 -13.59
CA ARG A 128 13.63 32.01 -13.51
C ARG A 128 12.13 31.99 -13.86
N ALA A 129 11.41 31.00 -13.33
CA ALA A 129 10.03 30.71 -13.73
C ALA A 129 9.07 31.74 -13.13
N SER A 130 8.29 32.43 -13.98
CA SER A 130 7.39 33.49 -13.53
C SER A 130 5.97 33.05 -13.21
N ILE A 131 5.59 31.82 -13.58
CA ILE A 131 4.34 31.20 -13.15
C ILE A 131 4.58 29.81 -12.57
N SER A 132 4.00 29.58 -11.41
CA SER A 132 3.94 28.30 -10.70
C SER A 132 2.91 28.39 -9.58
N GLY A 133 2.34 27.28 -9.15
CA GLY A 133 1.39 27.31 -8.02
C GLY A 133 0.92 25.92 -7.62
N GLY A 134 -0.16 25.89 -6.84
CA GLY A 134 -0.74 24.66 -6.30
C GLY A 134 -1.76 24.95 -5.20
N PRO A 135 -2.29 23.90 -4.55
CA PRO A 135 -3.21 24.04 -3.41
C PRO A 135 -2.52 24.61 -2.16
N ASN A 136 -3.32 25.15 -1.23
CA ASN A 136 -2.87 25.92 -0.07
C ASN A 136 -1.83 25.17 0.79
N PHE A 137 -2.01 23.86 1.01
CA PHE A 137 -1.09 23.03 1.80
C PHE A 137 0.36 23.05 1.27
N ALA A 138 0.57 23.27 -0.03
CA ALA A 138 1.91 23.27 -0.63
C ALA A 138 2.74 24.48 -0.17
N TYR A 139 2.08 25.61 0.04
CA TYR A 139 2.67 26.81 0.62
C TYR A 139 2.96 26.60 2.11
N ASP A 140 2.00 26.07 2.89
CA ASP A 140 2.20 25.71 4.30
C ASP A 140 3.36 24.71 4.49
N LEU A 141 3.49 23.71 3.62
CA LEU A 141 4.56 22.71 3.68
C LEU A 141 5.95 23.33 3.42
N CYS A 142 6.04 24.35 2.56
CA CYS A 142 7.27 25.14 2.39
C CYS A 142 7.57 26.02 3.61
N VAL A 143 6.55 26.61 4.24
CA VAL A 143 6.69 27.36 5.50
C VAL A 143 7.18 26.46 6.63
N GLN A 144 6.69 25.21 6.71
CA GLN A 144 7.07 24.26 7.75
C GLN A 144 8.46 23.63 7.56
N LYS A 145 8.79 23.12 6.37
CA LYS A 145 9.89 22.14 6.21
C LYS A 145 11.15 22.66 5.51
N VAL A 146 11.16 23.86 4.92
CA VAL A 146 12.38 24.50 4.36
C VAL A 146 13.16 25.19 5.50
N THR A 147 14.44 24.88 5.71
CA THR A 147 15.25 25.50 6.76
C THR A 147 15.98 26.78 6.26
N PRO A 148 16.49 27.65 7.15
CA PRO A 148 17.24 28.85 6.75
C PRO A 148 18.47 28.54 5.89
N GLU A 149 19.16 27.43 6.16
CA GLU A 149 20.32 26.96 5.38
C GLU A 149 19.90 26.48 3.99
N GLU A 150 18.66 25.99 3.83
CA GLU A 150 18.13 25.60 2.53
C GLU A 150 17.66 26.77 1.67
N MET A 151 17.43 27.94 2.29
CA MET A 151 17.11 29.20 1.61
C MET A 151 18.33 29.87 0.96
N ASP A 152 19.56 29.46 1.32
CA ASP A 152 20.76 29.97 0.65
C ASP A 152 20.76 29.64 -0.85
N GLY A 153 21.16 30.63 -1.66
CA GLY A 153 21.12 30.57 -3.12
C GLY A 153 19.72 30.54 -3.75
N LEU A 154 18.63 30.82 -3.02
CA LEU A 154 17.30 31.03 -3.62
C LEU A 154 17.13 32.47 -4.13
N ASP A 155 16.38 32.61 -5.23
CA ASP A 155 15.92 33.88 -5.77
C ASP A 155 14.54 33.70 -6.44
N LEU A 156 13.52 34.21 -5.76
CA LEU A 156 12.11 34.12 -6.14
C LEU A 156 11.58 35.41 -6.79
N SER A 157 12.44 36.40 -7.06
CA SER A 157 12.07 37.69 -7.69
C SER A 157 11.52 37.56 -9.12
N CYS A 158 11.63 36.37 -9.72
CA CYS A 158 11.02 36.05 -11.00
C CYS A 158 9.53 35.67 -10.88
N TRP A 159 9.05 35.24 -9.72
CA TRP A 159 7.73 34.64 -9.54
C TRP A 159 6.65 35.73 -9.54
N GLN A 160 5.89 35.82 -10.63
CA GLN A 160 4.87 36.85 -10.87
C GLN A 160 3.45 36.32 -10.61
N VAL A 161 3.22 35.02 -10.82
CA VAL A 161 1.92 34.37 -10.59
C VAL A 161 2.12 33.11 -9.75
N ALA A 162 1.81 33.23 -8.46
CA ALA A 162 1.74 32.21 -7.42
C ALA A 162 0.28 31.81 -7.21
N PHE A 163 -0.27 30.99 -8.11
CA PHE A 163 -1.69 30.63 -8.05
C PHE A 163 -1.98 29.70 -6.86
N ASN A 164 -3.09 29.96 -6.16
CA ASN A 164 -3.55 29.18 -5.02
C ASN A 164 -5.06 28.92 -5.17
N GLY A 165 -5.52 27.70 -4.88
CA GLY A 165 -6.90 27.29 -5.11
C GLY A 165 -7.11 25.79 -4.96
N ALA A 166 -8.22 25.30 -5.51
CA ALA A 166 -8.69 23.91 -5.43
C ALA A 166 -9.03 23.38 -4.02
N GLU A 167 -8.59 24.05 -2.95
CA GLU A 167 -9.02 23.88 -1.55
C GLU A 167 -9.14 25.26 -0.88
N PRO A 168 -9.75 25.37 0.33
CA PRO A 168 -9.98 26.66 0.99
C PRO A 168 -8.67 27.44 1.22
N ILE A 169 -8.59 28.63 0.62
CA ILE A 169 -7.41 29.49 0.65
C ILE A 169 -7.38 30.27 1.96
N ARG A 170 -6.27 30.19 2.70
CA ARG A 170 -6.19 30.70 4.08
C ARG A 170 -5.38 32.00 4.16
N PRO A 171 -5.91 33.11 4.73
CA PRO A 171 -5.17 34.37 4.87
C PRO A 171 -3.84 34.20 5.62
N SER A 172 -3.81 33.32 6.62
CA SER A 172 -2.61 33.00 7.42
C SER A 172 -1.51 32.31 6.60
N THR A 173 -1.86 31.46 5.64
CA THR A 173 -0.88 30.79 4.77
C THR A 173 -0.25 31.79 3.80
N LEU A 174 -1.06 32.66 3.20
CA LEU A 174 -0.58 33.73 2.32
C LEU A 174 0.37 34.68 3.06
N ALA A 175 0.05 35.04 4.31
CA ALA A 175 0.93 35.82 5.17
C ALA A 175 2.24 35.08 5.50
N ALA A 176 2.16 33.90 6.15
CA ALA A 176 3.34 33.18 6.63
C ALA A 176 4.32 32.78 5.49
N PHE A 177 3.81 32.50 4.29
CA PHE A 177 4.66 32.26 3.12
C PHE A 177 5.32 33.57 2.62
N SER A 178 4.56 34.67 2.56
CA SER A 178 5.11 35.99 2.19
C SER A 178 6.24 36.38 3.14
N ASP A 179 5.98 36.36 4.45
CA ASP A 179 6.91 36.82 5.48
C ASP A 179 8.20 36.00 5.51
N LYS A 180 8.09 34.67 5.32
CA LYS A 180 9.24 33.77 5.32
C LYS A 180 10.11 33.91 4.06
N PHE A 181 9.51 34.12 2.90
CA PHE A 181 10.24 34.08 1.62
C PHE A 181 10.51 35.46 0.99
N ALA A 182 10.00 36.56 1.55
CA ALA A 182 10.39 37.92 1.18
C ALA A 182 11.92 38.17 1.23
N PRO A 183 12.71 37.64 2.19
CA PRO A 183 14.17 37.80 2.19
C PRO A 183 14.90 37.19 0.97
N VAL A 184 14.26 36.25 0.27
CA VAL A 184 14.75 35.65 -0.99
C VAL A 184 13.96 36.14 -2.22
N GLY A 185 13.31 37.29 -2.10
CA GLY A 185 12.69 38.01 -3.22
C GLY A 185 11.27 37.57 -3.61
N PHE A 186 10.54 36.85 -2.75
CA PHE A 186 9.11 36.60 -3.01
C PHE A 186 8.27 37.86 -2.74
N HIS A 187 7.31 38.15 -3.62
CA HIS A 187 6.41 39.30 -3.55
C HIS A 187 4.99 38.84 -3.22
N ARG A 188 4.32 39.51 -2.27
CA ARG A 188 2.96 39.16 -1.82
C ARG A 188 1.92 39.34 -2.93
N GLU A 189 2.16 40.31 -3.79
CA GLU A 189 1.39 40.68 -4.97
C GLU A 189 1.46 39.62 -6.09
N ALA A 190 2.32 38.61 -5.96
CA ALA A 190 2.35 37.47 -6.87
C ALA A 190 1.23 36.45 -6.57
N PHE A 191 0.66 36.45 -5.36
CA PHE A 191 -0.39 35.49 -5.00
C PHE A 191 -1.68 35.73 -5.80
N LEU A 192 -2.14 34.68 -6.48
CA LEU A 192 -3.37 34.70 -7.28
C LEU A 192 -4.35 33.65 -6.75
N PRO A 193 -5.27 34.03 -5.84
CA PRO A 193 -6.39 33.19 -5.43
C PRO A 193 -7.34 32.92 -6.60
N CYS A 194 -7.75 31.67 -6.78
CA CYS A 194 -8.70 31.24 -7.81
C CYS A 194 -9.59 30.07 -7.35
N TYR A 195 -10.83 30.05 -7.82
CA TYR A 195 -11.79 28.95 -7.62
C TYR A 195 -11.98 28.16 -8.93
N GLY A 196 -12.18 26.84 -8.81
CA GLY A 196 -12.19 25.95 -9.96
C GLY A 196 -12.28 24.45 -9.61
N MET A 197 -12.72 23.67 -10.60
CA MET A 197 -12.90 22.22 -10.54
C MET A 197 -12.93 21.57 -11.94
N ALA A 198 -12.68 20.26 -12.01
CA ALA A 198 -12.71 19.48 -13.25
C ALA A 198 -14.06 19.53 -13.98
N GLU A 199 -15.19 19.58 -13.26
CA GLU A 199 -16.54 19.75 -13.80
C GLU A 199 -16.70 21.08 -14.58
N THR A 200 -15.84 22.06 -14.31
CA THR A 200 -15.67 23.34 -15.05
C THR A 200 -14.39 23.38 -15.88
N THR A 201 -13.85 22.22 -16.29
CA THR A 201 -12.53 22.03 -16.91
C THR A 201 -11.35 22.36 -16.00
N LEU A 202 -11.24 23.59 -15.52
CA LEU A 202 -10.33 24.00 -14.44
C LEU A 202 -10.81 25.27 -13.73
N ILE A 203 -10.64 26.47 -14.30
CA ILE A 203 -10.88 27.75 -13.59
C ILE A 203 -12.32 28.28 -13.77
N VAL A 204 -12.87 28.95 -12.76
CA VAL A 204 -14.17 29.65 -12.81
C VAL A 204 -14.02 31.12 -12.44
N THR A 205 -13.35 31.40 -11.32
CA THR A 205 -13.01 32.76 -10.87
C THR A 205 -11.53 32.85 -10.56
N GLY A 206 -10.95 34.03 -10.70
CA GLY A 206 -9.56 34.27 -10.32
C GLY A 206 -9.25 35.75 -10.22
N ALA A 207 -8.30 36.09 -9.33
CA ALA A 207 -7.85 37.46 -9.20
C ALA A 207 -7.12 37.93 -10.48
N SER A 208 -7.18 39.24 -10.75
CA SER A 208 -6.28 39.87 -11.73
C SER A 208 -4.83 39.70 -11.25
N ALA A 209 -3.90 39.34 -12.13
CA ALA A 209 -2.46 39.17 -11.83
C ALA A 209 -1.70 40.48 -11.48
N LYS A 210 -2.41 41.49 -10.94
CA LYS A 210 -1.90 42.78 -10.49
C LYS A 210 -2.70 43.25 -9.26
N GLY A 211 -2.20 42.99 -8.07
CA GLY A 211 -2.78 43.44 -6.80
C GLY A 211 -2.38 42.53 -5.63
N GLU A 212 -2.69 42.93 -4.40
CA GLU A 212 -2.66 41.99 -3.28
C GLU A 212 -3.92 41.10 -3.27
N PRO A 213 -3.84 39.86 -2.76
CA PRO A 213 -5.01 39.02 -2.48
C PRO A 213 -6.06 39.75 -1.66
N THR A 214 -7.30 39.83 -2.16
CA THR A 214 -8.41 40.42 -1.41
C THR A 214 -8.77 39.52 -0.23
N ILE A 215 -8.79 40.11 0.98
CA ILE A 215 -9.18 39.44 2.22
C ILE A 215 -10.33 40.25 2.81
N GLY A 216 -11.51 39.63 2.90
CA GLY A 216 -12.69 40.21 3.56
C GLY A 216 -12.74 39.80 5.03
N CYS A 217 -13.30 40.67 5.87
CA CYS A 217 -13.56 40.38 7.28
C CYS A 217 -15.08 40.45 7.54
N PHE A 218 -15.63 39.36 8.05
CA PHE A 218 -17.08 39.16 8.21
C PHE A 218 -17.40 38.64 9.61
N ASP A 219 -18.64 38.84 10.06
CA ASP A 219 -19.12 38.22 11.29
C ASP A 219 -19.32 36.71 11.09
N GLY A 220 -18.59 35.90 11.86
CA GLY A 220 -18.63 34.45 11.77
C GLY A 220 -19.96 33.83 12.20
N GLN A 221 -20.66 34.42 13.18
CA GLN A 221 -21.96 33.94 13.61
C GLN A 221 -23.02 34.21 12.53
N ALA A 222 -22.96 35.39 11.88
CA ALA A 222 -23.81 35.68 10.74
C ALA A 222 -23.55 34.71 9.56
N LEU A 223 -22.29 34.38 9.27
CA LEU A 223 -21.94 33.42 8.21
C LEU A 223 -22.44 31.99 8.49
N ASP A 224 -22.42 31.56 9.76
CA ASP A 224 -23.02 30.29 10.20
C ASP A 224 -24.55 30.29 10.06
N GLU A 225 -25.19 31.47 10.09
CA GLU A 225 -26.60 31.70 9.75
C GLU A 225 -26.85 31.99 8.24
N HIS A 226 -25.86 31.77 7.37
CA HIS A 226 -25.86 32.08 5.93
C HIS A 226 -26.02 33.58 5.55
N ARG A 227 -25.81 34.51 6.49
CA ARG A 227 -25.89 35.97 6.29
C ARG A 227 -24.49 36.59 6.23
N VAL A 228 -24.17 37.32 5.17
CA VAL A 228 -22.87 38.01 5.10
C VAL A 228 -22.98 39.38 5.75
N VAL A 229 -22.21 39.61 6.81
CA VAL A 229 -22.13 40.90 7.51
C VAL A 229 -20.67 41.33 7.59
N PRO A 230 -20.20 42.31 6.80
CA PRO A 230 -18.84 42.84 6.90
C PRO A 230 -18.60 43.53 8.26
N VAL A 231 -17.45 43.27 8.88
CA VAL A 231 -17.06 43.83 10.19
C VAL A 231 -15.63 44.39 10.16
N PRO A 232 -15.29 45.38 10.99
CA PRO A 232 -13.91 45.83 11.16
C PRO A 232 -13.06 44.75 11.83
N ALA A 233 -11.76 44.71 11.52
CA ALA A 233 -10.81 43.85 12.21
C ALA A 233 -10.76 44.18 13.71
N GLY A 234 -10.70 43.14 14.55
CA GLY A 234 -10.89 43.21 16.00
C GLY A 234 -12.34 43.09 16.47
N HIS A 235 -13.28 42.64 15.62
CA HIS A 235 -14.64 42.30 16.04
C HIS A 235 -14.66 40.98 16.84
N GLU A 236 -15.56 40.85 17.81
CA GLU A 236 -15.61 39.70 18.74
C GLU A 236 -15.76 38.34 18.02
N ASN A 237 -16.54 38.32 16.93
CA ASN A 237 -16.77 37.16 16.08
C ASN A 237 -16.10 37.29 14.70
N GLU A 238 -14.91 37.91 14.57
CA GLU A 238 -14.30 38.11 13.24
C GLU A 238 -13.92 36.80 12.52
N ARG A 239 -14.27 36.70 11.24
CA ARG A 239 -13.88 35.60 10.34
C ARG A 239 -13.32 36.17 9.03
N PHE A 240 -12.03 35.95 8.80
CA PHE A 240 -11.35 36.38 7.58
C PHE A 240 -11.47 35.32 6.47
N LEU A 241 -11.94 35.74 5.28
CA LEU A 241 -12.03 34.89 4.09
C LEU A 241 -11.23 35.51 2.94
N VAL A 242 -10.62 34.68 2.10
CA VAL A 242 -9.93 35.12 0.88
C VAL A 242 -10.92 35.18 -0.27
N GLY A 243 -10.96 36.31 -0.99
CA GLY A 243 -11.69 36.41 -2.25
C GLY A 243 -10.99 35.57 -3.30
N CYS A 244 -11.68 34.57 -3.84
CA CYS A 244 -11.17 33.65 -4.87
C CYS A 244 -11.23 34.27 -6.28
N GLY A 245 -11.21 35.61 -6.36
CA GLY A 245 -11.30 36.36 -7.60
C GLY A 245 -12.72 36.64 -8.08
N ARG A 246 -12.78 37.32 -9.23
CA ARG A 246 -14.03 37.71 -9.90
C ARG A 246 -14.44 36.68 -10.94
N THR A 247 -15.73 36.69 -11.30
CA THR A 247 -16.24 36.00 -12.49
C THR A 247 -15.48 36.46 -13.74
N LEU A 248 -14.96 35.50 -14.50
CA LEU A 248 -14.19 35.74 -15.71
C LEU A 248 -15.12 36.00 -16.92
N PRO A 249 -14.62 36.55 -18.06
CA PRO A 249 -15.42 36.72 -19.26
C PRO A 249 -16.06 35.41 -19.72
N ASP A 250 -17.28 35.48 -20.25
CA ASP A 250 -18.08 34.34 -20.72
C ASP A 250 -18.42 33.25 -19.66
N GLU A 251 -18.02 33.43 -18.40
CA GLU A 251 -18.54 32.69 -17.23
C GLU A 251 -19.75 33.43 -16.61
N GLU A 252 -20.72 32.67 -16.11
CA GLU A 252 -21.80 33.18 -15.25
C GLU A 252 -21.80 32.39 -13.94
N VAL A 253 -21.53 33.09 -12.83
CA VAL A 253 -21.59 32.53 -11.47
C VAL A 253 -22.76 33.16 -10.73
N VAL A 254 -23.60 32.34 -10.12
CA VAL A 254 -24.75 32.77 -9.31
C VAL A 254 -24.80 31.99 -8.00
N ILE A 255 -25.31 32.61 -6.94
CA ILE A 255 -25.51 31.97 -5.63
C ILE A 255 -26.99 31.57 -5.53
N VAL A 256 -27.26 30.33 -5.09
CA VAL A 256 -28.59 29.71 -5.17
C VAL A 256 -28.92 28.96 -3.88
N GLU A 257 -30.15 29.08 -3.40
CA GLU A 257 -30.64 28.30 -2.27
C GLU A 257 -30.80 26.82 -2.69
N PRO A 258 -30.13 25.85 -2.04
CA PRO A 258 -29.96 24.50 -2.60
C PRO A 258 -31.27 23.71 -2.77
N GLU A 259 -32.22 23.90 -1.85
CA GLU A 259 -33.51 23.19 -1.79
C GLU A 259 -34.57 23.87 -2.65
N THR A 260 -34.64 25.20 -2.61
CA THR A 260 -35.68 25.96 -3.34
C THR A 260 -35.29 26.30 -4.77
N CYS A 261 -34.00 26.18 -5.12
CA CYS A 261 -33.42 26.61 -6.40
C CYS A 261 -33.65 28.10 -6.73
N VAL A 262 -33.92 28.94 -5.72
CA VAL A 262 -34.08 30.39 -5.88
C VAL A 262 -32.70 31.06 -5.87
N ARG A 263 -32.44 31.93 -6.85
CA ARG A 263 -31.23 32.77 -6.86
C ARG A 263 -31.22 33.73 -5.66
N LEU A 264 -30.17 33.66 -4.87
CA LEU A 264 -29.93 34.60 -3.77
C LEU A 264 -29.27 35.89 -4.28
N PRO A 265 -29.48 37.03 -3.60
CA PRO A 265 -28.72 38.25 -3.86
C PRO A 265 -27.29 38.14 -3.32
N ASP A 266 -26.43 39.04 -3.79
CA ASP A 266 -25.12 39.31 -3.20
C ASP A 266 -25.22 39.50 -1.67
N HIS A 267 -24.15 39.17 -0.94
CA HIS A 267 -24.11 39.17 0.52
C HIS A 267 -25.05 38.16 1.23
N GLN A 268 -25.50 37.10 0.55
CA GLN A 268 -26.08 35.90 1.16
C GLN A 268 -25.30 34.65 0.74
N VAL A 269 -25.24 33.65 1.62
CA VAL A 269 -24.51 32.39 1.38
C VAL A 269 -25.45 31.34 0.83
N GLY A 270 -25.05 30.66 -0.25
CA GLY A 270 -25.80 29.55 -0.85
C GLY A 270 -24.88 28.66 -1.70
N GLU A 271 -25.46 27.75 -2.49
CA GLU A 271 -24.70 26.93 -3.42
C GLU A 271 -24.20 27.77 -4.60
N ILE A 272 -22.93 27.60 -4.94
CA ILE A 272 -22.31 28.24 -6.11
C ILE A 272 -22.77 27.47 -7.35
N TRP A 273 -23.51 28.12 -8.24
CA TRP A 273 -23.96 27.56 -9.52
C TRP A 273 -23.23 28.25 -10.67
N VAL A 274 -22.74 27.47 -11.63
CA VAL A 274 -21.87 27.94 -12.72
C VAL A 274 -22.47 27.62 -14.08
N ARG A 275 -22.51 28.60 -14.98
CA ARG A 275 -22.95 28.43 -16.38
C ARG A 275 -21.90 29.03 -17.29
N SER A 276 -21.28 28.19 -18.11
CA SER A 276 -20.16 28.58 -18.99
C SER A 276 -19.89 27.54 -20.08
N PRO A 277 -19.32 27.93 -21.24
CA PRO A 277 -18.70 26.99 -22.18
C PRO A 277 -17.52 26.17 -21.59
N SER A 278 -17.02 26.50 -20.40
CA SER A 278 -16.06 25.69 -19.63
C SER A 278 -16.70 24.45 -18.96
N VAL A 279 -18.02 24.45 -18.76
CA VAL A 279 -18.74 23.37 -18.06
C VAL A 279 -18.75 22.09 -18.89
N ALA A 280 -18.35 20.98 -18.27
CA ALA A 280 -18.26 19.67 -18.91
C ALA A 280 -19.63 19.15 -19.40
N SER A 281 -19.61 18.16 -20.30
CA SER A 281 -20.85 17.60 -20.88
C SER A 281 -21.64 16.70 -19.91
N GLY A 282 -21.01 16.28 -18.82
CA GLY A 282 -21.59 15.37 -17.82
C GLY A 282 -20.55 14.41 -17.22
N TYR A 283 -21.05 13.37 -16.56
CA TYR A 283 -20.28 12.22 -16.08
C TYR A 283 -20.45 11.01 -17.02
N TRP A 284 -19.34 10.35 -17.36
CA TRP A 284 -19.30 9.19 -18.25
C TRP A 284 -20.11 8.02 -17.71
N ASN A 285 -21.07 7.55 -18.52
CA ASN A 285 -22.04 6.46 -18.20
C ASN A 285 -22.91 6.70 -16.95
N ASP A 286 -23.03 7.93 -16.45
CA ASP A 286 -23.81 8.29 -15.26
C ASP A 286 -24.82 9.40 -15.62
N HIS A 287 -25.88 9.00 -16.33
CA HIS A 287 -26.91 9.90 -16.85
C HIS A 287 -27.68 10.62 -15.74
N ASP A 288 -28.06 9.90 -14.68
CA ASP A 288 -28.92 10.44 -13.63
C ASP A 288 -28.20 11.47 -12.77
N THR A 289 -26.91 11.27 -12.43
CA THR A 289 -26.12 12.35 -11.82
C THR A 289 -25.84 13.46 -12.83
N THR A 290 -25.64 13.14 -14.12
CA THR A 290 -25.42 14.18 -15.16
C THR A 290 -26.58 15.18 -15.22
N GLU A 291 -27.82 14.70 -15.26
CA GLU A 291 -28.99 15.60 -15.27
C GLU A 291 -29.11 16.39 -13.96
N GLN A 292 -28.95 15.75 -12.80
CA GLN A 292 -29.04 16.41 -11.48
C GLN A 292 -27.95 17.47 -11.26
N THR A 293 -26.74 17.24 -11.76
CA THR A 293 -25.57 18.11 -11.53
C THR A 293 -25.38 19.15 -12.63
N PHE A 294 -25.55 18.80 -13.92
CA PHE A 294 -25.22 19.69 -15.05
C PHE A 294 -26.43 20.36 -15.72
N ARG A 295 -27.67 19.94 -15.42
CA ARG A 295 -28.91 20.49 -16.03
C ARG A 295 -29.82 21.22 -15.04
N ALA A 296 -29.29 21.63 -13.89
CA ALA A 296 -30.07 22.33 -12.88
C ALA A 296 -30.57 23.70 -13.38
N ARG A 297 -31.72 24.14 -12.86
CA ARG A 297 -32.47 25.33 -13.30
C ARG A 297 -32.92 26.13 -12.09
N LEU A 298 -32.91 27.45 -12.21
CA LEU A 298 -33.47 28.34 -11.18
C LEU A 298 -34.99 28.19 -11.11
N ALA A 299 -35.59 28.44 -9.95
CA ALA A 299 -37.03 28.23 -9.70
C ALA A 299 -37.96 29.11 -10.56
N ASP A 300 -37.46 30.25 -11.06
CA ASP A 300 -38.13 31.15 -11.99
C ASP A 300 -37.85 30.83 -13.47
N ALA A 301 -36.89 29.93 -13.75
CA ALA A 301 -36.57 29.48 -15.10
C ALA A 301 -37.56 28.41 -15.57
N GLY A 302 -38.30 28.71 -16.65
CA GLY A 302 -39.15 27.73 -17.32
C GLY A 302 -38.37 26.55 -17.93
N ALA A 303 -39.11 25.59 -18.50
CA ALA A 303 -38.54 24.38 -19.11
C ALA A 303 -37.50 24.65 -20.21
N ASP A 304 -37.59 25.80 -20.88
CA ASP A 304 -36.65 26.24 -21.93
C ASP A 304 -35.59 27.25 -21.43
N GLY A 305 -35.53 27.53 -20.12
CA GLY A 305 -34.58 28.46 -19.51
C GLY A 305 -33.12 27.96 -19.51
N PRO A 306 -32.16 28.78 -19.04
CA PRO A 306 -30.76 28.39 -18.91
C PRO A 306 -30.56 27.26 -17.88
N THR A 307 -29.59 26.39 -18.14
CA THR A 307 -29.11 25.39 -17.18
C THR A 307 -27.76 25.75 -16.59
N TYR A 308 -27.52 25.34 -15.34
CA TYR A 308 -26.29 25.57 -14.57
C TYR A 308 -25.73 24.25 -14.04
N LEU A 309 -24.42 24.23 -13.82
CA LEU A 309 -23.72 23.25 -12.99
C LEU A 309 -23.94 23.56 -11.51
N ARG A 310 -24.45 22.58 -10.77
CA ARG A 310 -24.41 22.53 -9.29
C ARG A 310 -23.02 22.09 -8.85
N THR A 311 -22.23 23.00 -8.27
CA THR A 311 -20.87 22.67 -7.81
C THR A 311 -20.87 21.81 -6.53
N GLY A 312 -21.96 21.83 -5.76
CA GLY A 312 -22.01 21.33 -4.40
C GLY A 312 -21.22 22.18 -3.38
N ASP A 313 -20.57 23.26 -3.80
CA ASP A 313 -19.78 24.14 -2.94
C ASP A 313 -20.61 25.35 -2.49
N LEU A 314 -20.33 25.85 -1.29
CA LEU A 314 -21.05 26.98 -0.67
C LEU A 314 -20.20 28.25 -0.71
N GLY A 315 -20.84 29.39 -0.96
CA GLY A 315 -20.18 30.69 -0.98
C GLY A 315 -21.13 31.87 -1.18
N PHE A 316 -20.55 33.05 -1.34
CA PHE A 316 -21.26 34.30 -1.58
C PHE A 316 -20.45 35.24 -2.50
N ILE A 317 -21.12 36.25 -3.07
CA ILE A 317 -20.48 37.34 -3.79
C ILE A 317 -20.49 38.60 -2.91
N ASP A 318 -19.36 39.28 -2.82
CA ASP A 318 -19.19 40.56 -2.14
C ASP A 318 -18.23 41.46 -2.95
N HIS A 319 -18.67 42.68 -3.28
CA HIS A 319 -17.96 43.64 -4.16
C HIS A 319 -17.46 43.07 -5.52
N GLY A 320 -18.07 41.98 -5.98
CA GLY A 320 -17.75 41.27 -7.23
C GLY A 320 -16.69 40.17 -7.09
N GLU A 321 -16.13 39.95 -5.89
CA GLU A 321 -15.29 38.78 -5.58
C GLU A 321 -16.16 37.61 -5.11
N LEU A 322 -15.78 36.38 -5.47
CA LEU A 322 -16.37 35.15 -4.95
C LEU A 322 -15.65 34.72 -3.65
N TYR A 323 -16.40 34.58 -2.56
CA TYR A 323 -15.92 34.02 -1.30
C TYR A 323 -16.52 32.63 -1.08
N VAL A 324 -15.66 31.61 -0.99
CA VAL A 324 -16.08 30.22 -0.74
C VAL A 324 -16.10 29.98 0.77
N THR A 325 -17.25 29.57 1.32
CA THR A 325 -17.43 29.27 2.75
C THR A 325 -17.25 27.78 3.06
N GLY A 326 -17.59 26.88 2.13
CA GLY A 326 -17.38 25.45 2.32
C GLY A 326 -18.03 24.59 1.24
N ARG A 327 -18.61 23.45 1.64
CA ARG A 327 -19.23 22.47 0.73
C ARG A 327 -20.50 21.89 1.34
N LEU A 328 -21.58 21.86 0.55
CA LEU A 328 -22.94 21.51 0.99
C LEU A 328 -23.01 20.11 1.62
N LYS A 329 -22.35 19.13 1.00
CA LYS A 329 -22.28 17.74 1.51
C LYS A 329 -21.29 17.51 2.66
N ASP A 330 -20.45 18.50 2.96
CA ASP A 330 -19.48 18.44 4.06
C ASP A 330 -20.00 19.22 5.29
N LEU A 331 -21.06 20.03 5.15
CA LEU A 331 -21.58 20.94 6.17
C LEU A 331 -22.00 20.18 7.44
N ILE A 332 -21.45 20.58 8.60
CA ILE A 332 -21.79 20.00 9.90
C ILE A 332 -23.02 20.73 10.42
N ILE A 333 -24.18 20.09 10.30
CA ILE A 333 -25.42 20.57 10.91
C ILE A 333 -25.53 19.90 12.28
N ILE A 334 -25.52 20.67 13.37
CA ILE A 334 -25.72 20.13 14.72
C ILE A 334 -26.66 21.06 15.49
N ARG A 335 -27.74 20.47 16.05
CA ARG A 335 -28.83 21.20 16.75
C ARG A 335 -29.52 22.28 15.90
N GLY A 336 -29.46 22.17 14.57
CA GLY A 336 -30.01 23.14 13.63
C GLY A 336 -29.15 24.39 13.41
N VAL A 337 -27.90 24.38 13.87
CA VAL A 337 -26.89 25.40 13.52
C VAL A 337 -25.92 24.80 12.51
N ASN A 338 -25.63 25.54 11.44
CA ASN A 338 -24.78 25.10 10.34
C ASN A 338 -23.32 25.50 10.61
N ARG A 339 -22.40 24.57 10.43
CA ARG A 339 -20.97 24.78 10.70
C ARG A 339 -20.10 24.26 9.56
N TYR A 340 -19.21 25.13 9.09
CA TYR A 340 -18.23 24.82 8.06
C TYR A 340 -17.08 24.00 8.68
N PRO A 341 -16.83 22.75 8.23
CA PRO A 341 -15.73 21.93 8.76
C PRO A 341 -14.38 22.63 8.71
N GLN A 342 -14.17 23.46 7.70
CA GLN A 342 -12.88 24.08 7.37
C GLN A 342 -12.51 25.18 8.39
N ASP A 343 -13.51 25.81 9.00
CA ASP A 343 -13.33 26.72 10.13
C ASP A 343 -12.97 25.95 11.41
N ILE A 344 -13.67 24.85 11.71
CA ILE A 344 -13.34 23.96 12.84
C ILE A 344 -11.94 23.37 12.68
N GLU A 345 -11.60 22.86 11.49
CA GLU A 345 -10.27 22.34 11.12
C GLU A 345 -9.19 23.40 11.31
N ARG A 346 -9.42 24.66 10.88
CA ARG A 346 -8.48 25.78 11.13
C ARG A 346 -8.28 26.00 12.63
N THR A 347 -9.35 26.03 13.42
CA THR A 347 -9.29 26.22 14.87
C THR A 347 -8.53 25.09 15.57
N VAL A 348 -8.67 23.85 15.09
CA VAL A 348 -7.92 22.67 15.56
C VAL A 348 -6.44 22.79 15.19
N GLU A 349 -6.10 23.05 13.91
CA GLU A 349 -4.72 23.19 13.45
C GLU A 349 -3.97 24.33 14.15
N GLN A 350 -4.68 25.42 14.49
CA GLN A 350 -4.14 26.53 15.26
C GLN A 350 -4.25 26.33 16.79
N ALA A 351 -4.81 25.23 17.28
CA ALA A 351 -4.89 24.96 18.72
C ALA A 351 -3.52 24.64 19.31
N ASP A 352 -2.65 23.98 18.54
CA ASP A 352 -1.33 23.57 19.01
C ASP A 352 -0.33 23.35 17.86
N SER A 353 0.90 23.87 18.02
CA SER A 353 2.02 23.67 17.08
C SER A 353 2.44 22.21 16.86
N ARG A 354 1.96 21.27 17.69
CA ARG A 354 2.24 19.83 17.62
C ARG A 354 1.28 19.09 16.66
N LEU A 355 0.31 19.81 16.07
CA LEU A 355 -0.62 19.33 15.04
C LEU A 355 -0.14 19.70 13.63
N GLN A 356 -0.40 18.85 12.66
CA GLN A 356 0.01 19.05 11.27
C GLN A 356 -1.01 19.93 10.52
N ALA A 357 -0.57 21.10 10.06
CA ALA A 357 -1.43 21.94 9.21
C ALA A 357 -1.75 21.26 7.87
N GLY A 358 -2.97 21.43 7.36
CA GLY A 358 -3.51 20.64 6.25
C GLY A 358 -3.68 19.15 6.61
N GLY A 359 -3.90 18.85 7.89
CA GLY A 359 -3.92 17.50 8.46
C GLY A 359 -5.06 17.28 9.46
N VAL A 360 -6.20 17.95 9.29
CA VAL A 360 -7.39 17.76 10.14
C VAL A 360 -8.63 17.53 9.27
N GLY A 361 -9.49 16.61 9.70
CA GLY A 361 -10.83 16.44 9.17
C GLY A 361 -11.87 16.58 10.28
N ALA A 362 -12.84 17.48 10.11
CA ALA A 362 -14.02 17.58 10.96
C ALA A 362 -15.26 17.10 10.20
N PHE A 363 -16.16 16.37 10.86
CA PHE A 363 -17.38 15.85 10.24
C PHE A 363 -18.45 15.46 11.28
N ALA A 364 -19.69 15.35 10.82
CA ALA A 364 -20.82 14.87 11.61
C ALA A 364 -20.96 13.33 11.50
N VAL A 365 -21.30 12.70 12.63
CA VAL A 365 -21.74 11.30 12.69
C VAL A 365 -23.00 11.21 13.54
N ASP A 366 -24.02 10.49 13.07
CA ASP A 366 -25.15 10.10 13.92
C ASP A 366 -24.71 8.99 14.89
N LEU A 367 -24.75 9.29 16.19
CA LEU A 367 -24.51 8.32 17.26
C LEU A 367 -25.74 8.25 18.17
N GLY A 368 -26.66 7.36 17.82
CA GLY A 368 -27.85 7.04 18.63
C GLY A 368 -29.09 7.90 18.33
N GLY A 369 -29.25 8.39 17.10
CA GLY A 369 -30.31 9.31 16.69
C GLY A 369 -30.00 10.77 16.99
N GLN A 370 -28.71 11.13 17.04
CA GLN A 370 -28.21 12.47 17.30
C GLN A 370 -26.89 12.69 16.55
N GLU A 371 -26.83 13.78 15.78
CA GLU A 371 -25.60 14.20 15.08
C GLU A 371 -24.57 14.76 16.08
N ARG A 372 -23.34 14.28 15.96
CA ARG A 372 -22.22 14.51 16.88
C ARG A 372 -20.99 14.99 16.13
N LEU A 373 -20.26 15.96 16.70
CA LEU A 373 -19.07 16.54 16.10
C LEU A 373 -17.86 15.64 16.37
N ILE A 374 -17.32 15.05 15.30
CA ILE A 374 -16.09 14.28 15.31
C ILE A 374 -14.97 15.12 14.69
N ILE A 375 -13.81 15.12 15.36
CA ILE A 375 -12.58 15.75 14.85
C ILE A 375 -11.48 14.69 14.79
N VAL A 376 -10.84 14.56 13.63
CA VAL A 376 -9.64 13.73 13.41
C VAL A 376 -8.48 14.64 13.05
N ALA A 377 -7.33 14.53 13.74
CA ALA A 377 -6.20 15.43 13.54
C ALA A 377 -4.84 14.70 13.54
N GLU A 378 -4.04 14.92 12.49
CA GLU A 378 -2.67 14.41 12.39
C GLU A 378 -1.72 15.18 13.32
N THR A 379 -0.87 14.46 14.04
CA THR A 379 0.25 15.06 14.78
C THR A 379 1.46 15.27 13.86
N ASP A 380 2.30 16.27 14.09
CA ASP A 380 3.65 16.28 13.48
C ASP A 380 4.49 15.14 14.10
N ARG A 381 5.72 14.94 13.59
CA ARG A 381 6.61 13.81 13.94
C ARG A 381 7.20 13.84 15.35
N ILE A 382 6.67 14.68 16.24
CA ILE A 382 7.09 14.84 17.64
C ILE A 382 6.29 13.88 18.52
N ARG A 383 6.98 12.96 19.21
CA ARG A 383 6.33 11.87 19.97
C ARG A 383 6.11 12.26 21.43
N LEU A 384 4.96 12.85 21.74
CA LEU A 384 4.52 13.09 23.12
C LEU A 384 4.04 11.79 23.80
N LYS A 385 4.11 11.74 25.14
CA LYS A 385 3.57 10.63 25.96
C LYS A 385 2.17 10.91 26.51
N ASP A 386 1.74 12.17 26.51
CA ASP A 386 0.38 12.60 26.80
C ASP A 386 -0.02 13.64 25.77
N TRP A 387 -1.22 13.52 25.25
CA TRP A 387 -1.79 14.38 24.22
C TRP A 387 -2.97 15.20 24.73
N THR A 388 -3.40 14.97 25.96
CA THR A 388 -4.71 15.46 26.38
C THR A 388 -4.69 16.99 26.59
N GLU A 389 -3.51 17.61 26.72
CA GLU A 389 -3.35 19.08 26.70
C GLU A 389 -3.73 19.65 25.33
N VAL A 390 -3.27 19.00 24.26
CA VAL A 390 -3.64 19.31 22.88
C VAL A 390 -5.15 19.11 22.72
N ILE A 391 -5.69 18.00 23.23
CA ILE A 391 -7.13 17.70 23.19
C ILE A 391 -7.96 18.76 23.92
N ASP A 392 -7.65 19.15 25.17
CA ASP A 392 -8.41 20.22 25.86
C ASP A 392 -8.20 21.60 25.23
N THR A 393 -7.09 21.83 24.54
CA THR A 393 -6.86 23.09 23.82
C THR A 393 -7.71 23.14 22.56
N ILE A 394 -7.82 22.02 21.83
CA ILE A 394 -8.82 21.82 20.77
C ILE A 394 -10.24 21.99 21.33
N ARG A 395 -10.64 21.24 22.38
CA ARG A 395 -11.98 21.31 22.98
C ARG A 395 -12.33 22.75 23.36
N ARG A 396 -11.44 23.43 24.09
CA ARG A 396 -11.67 24.82 24.54
C ARG A 396 -11.74 25.80 23.38
N ARG A 397 -10.81 25.75 22.40
CA ARG A 397 -10.86 26.64 21.24
C ARG A 397 -12.10 26.38 20.40
N VAL A 398 -12.39 25.13 20.03
CA VAL A 398 -13.56 24.80 19.20
C VAL A 398 -14.88 25.15 19.91
N THR A 399 -15.00 24.90 21.22
CA THR A 399 -16.20 25.33 21.99
C THR A 399 -16.32 26.85 22.12
N ALA A 400 -15.22 27.60 22.16
CA ALA A 400 -15.24 29.06 22.33
C ALA A 400 -15.39 29.82 21.01
N GLU A 401 -14.77 29.32 19.93
CA GLU A 401 -14.72 29.96 18.61
C GLU A 401 -15.93 29.55 17.73
N HIS A 402 -16.59 28.43 18.04
CA HIS A 402 -17.77 27.92 17.31
C HIS A 402 -18.98 27.63 18.21
N GLU A 403 -18.97 27.95 19.50
CA GLU A 403 -20.04 27.63 20.47
C GLU A 403 -20.43 26.12 20.56
N LEU A 404 -19.69 25.24 19.88
CA LEU A 404 -20.04 23.85 19.61
C LEU A 404 -18.92 22.97 20.19
N PRO A 405 -19.13 22.32 21.34
CA PRO A 405 -18.15 21.39 21.87
C PRO A 405 -18.05 20.16 20.96
N PRO A 406 -16.84 19.72 20.57
CA PRO A 406 -16.69 18.44 19.90
C PRO A 406 -17.11 17.31 20.85
N ASP A 407 -17.74 16.29 20.29
CA ASP A 407 -18.19 15.10 21.02
C ASP A 407 -17.11 14.01 21.04
N VAL A 408 -16.26 13.97 20.01
CA VAL A 408 -15.07 13.10 19.94
C VAL A 408 -13.90 13.86 19.29
N ILE A 409 -12.70 13.70 19.84
CA ILE A 409 -11.44 14.10 19.19
C ILE A 409 -10.54 12.87 19.09
N THR A 410 -9.99 12.62 17.92
CA THR A 410 -9.06 11.52 17.62
C THR A 410 -7.80 12.10 16.99
N LEU A 411 -6.69 12.09 17.72
CA LEU A 411 -5.38 12.40 17.14
C LEU A 411 -4.82 11.14 16.47
N VAL A 412 -4.22 11.29 15.29
CA VAL A 412 -3.70 10.19 14.45
C VAL A 412 -2.26 10.47 14.01
N ARG A 413 -1.54 9.43 13.56
CA ARG A 413 -0.16 9.58 13.09
C ARG A 413 -0.10 10.45 11.82
N PHE A 414 1.01 11.18 11.62
CA PHE A 414 1.30 11.89 10.36
C PHE A 414 1.09 10.99 9.13
N GLY A 415 0.28 11.43 8.17
CA GLY A 415 0.00 10.70 6.92
C GLY A 415 -1.11 9.64 7.03
N SER A 416 -1.96 9.70 8.05
CA SER A 416 -3.03 8.72 8.30
C SER A 416 -4.43 9.22 7.96
N ILE A 417 -4.62 10.51 7.68
CA ILE A 417 -5.90 11.00 7.17
C ILE A 417 -5.94 10.80 5.65
N PRO A 418 -7.00 10.18 5.09
CA PRO A 418 -7.20 10.10 3.65
C PRO A 418 -7.14 11.48 2.98
N LYS A 419 -6.19 11.62 2.05
CA LYS A 419 -6.01 12.82 1.24
C LYS A 419 -6.11 12.46 -0.24
N THR A 420 -6.57 13.41 -1.05
CA THR A 420 -6.50 13.30 -2.51
C THR A 420 -5.03 13.27 -2.94
N SER A 421 -4.74 12.81 -4.16
CA SER A 421 -3.38 12.92 -4.72
C SER A 421 -2.97 14.37 -5.06
N SER A 422 -3.83 15.36 -4.79
CA SER A 422 -3.51 16.79 -4.69
C SER A 422 -3.56 17.31 -3.24
N GLY A 423 -3.38 16.47 -2.23
CA GLY A 423 -3.21 16.83 -0.81
C GLY A 423 -4.48 17.17 -0.01
N LYS A 424 -5.59 17.52 -0.66
CA LYS A 424 -6.86 17.89 0.02
C LYS A 424 -7.40 16.76 0.89
N ILE A 425 -7.93 17.07 2.07
CA ILE A 425 -8.60 16.11 2.98
C ILE A 425 -9.84 15.50 2.31
N GLN A 426 -9.95 14.17 2.29
CA GLN A 426 -11.15 13.44 1.84
C GLN A 426 -12.07 13.18 3.04
N ARG A 427 -12.95 14.14 3.38
CA ARG A 427 -13.75 14.08 4.62
C ARG A 427 -14.63 12.82 4.75
N SER A 428 -15.30 12.36 3.69
CA SER A 428 -16.05 11.09 3.75
C SER A 428 -15.11 9.93 4.02
N ALA A 429 -14.04 9.74 3.24
CA ALA A 429 -13.09 8.66 3.49
C ALA A 429 -12.49 8.71 4.91
N CYS A 430 -12.17 9.89 5.45
CA CYS A 430 -11.72 10.02 6.84
C CYS A 430 -12.81 9.70 7.88
N ARG A 431 -14.08 10.00 7.58
CA ARG A 431 -15.25 9.64 8.39
C ARG A 431 -15.55 8.15 8.32
N ASP A 432 -15.40 7.55 7.15
CA ASP A 432 -15.67 6.15 6.89
C ASP A 432 -14.54 5.29 7.47
N ASP A 433 -13.28 5.72 7.39
CA ASP A 433 -12.14 5.13 8.13
C ASP A 433 -12.28 5.31 9.65
N TYR A 434 -12.87 6.41 10.12
CA TYR A 434 -13.21 6.61 11.53
C TYR A 434 -14.31 5.65 12.01
N LEU A 435 -15.35 5.44 11.19
CA LEU A 435 -16.46 4.52 11.46
C LEU A 435 -16.06 3.05 11.38
N ASN A 436 -15.12 2.71 10.50
CA ASN A 436 -14.57 1.36 10.33
C ASN A 436 -13.29 1.13 11.17
N GLU A 437 -12.94 2.05 12.06
CA GLU A 437 -11.78 2.01 12.97
C GLU A 437 -10.40 1.79 12.30
N GLN A 438 -10.24 2.18 11.03
CA GLN A 438 -9.01 2.03 10.25
C GLN A 438 -7.95 3.11 10.53
N LEU A 439 -8.33 4.20 11.20
CA LEU A 439 -7.44 5.32 11.50
C LEU A 439 -6.35 4.98 12.52
N GLN A 440 -5.08 5.22 12.15
CA GLN A 440 -3.88 5.00 12.97
C GLN A 440 -3.80 5.98 14.16
N THR A 441 -4.61 5.69 15.18
CA THR A 441 -4.85 6.57 16.33
C THR A 441 -3.64 6.66 17.26
N VAL A 442 -3.39 7.88 17.74
CA VAL A 442 -2.33 8.27 18.69
C VAL A 442 -2.94 8.62 20.06
N ALA A 443 -4.11 9.27 20.07
CA ALA A 443 -4.89 9.55 21.27
C ALA A 443 -6.37 9.77 20.89
N ARG A 444 -7.31 9.45 21.79
CA ARG A 444 -8.75 9.68 21.59
C ARG A 444 -9.42 10.14 22.89
N TRP A 445 -10.45 10.97 22.75
CA TRP A 445 -11.30 11.45 23.85
C TRP A 445 -12.75 11.53 23.38
N SER A 446 -13.72 11.20 24.26
CA SER A 446 -15.15 11.40 23.98
C SER A 446 -15.92 12.07 25.12
N ILE A 447 -17.10 12.61 24.79
CA ILE A 447 -18.04 13.19 25.76
C ILE A 447 -18.72 12.16 26.68
N TRP A 448 -18.77 10.89 26.27
CA TRP A 448 -19.56 9.84 26.92
C TRP A 448 -18.88 9.21 28.13
N ASP A 449 -17.55 9.33 28.22
CA ASP A 449 -16.68 8.77 29.27
C ASP A 449 -16.88 9.40 30.67
N ASN A 450 -17.99 10.11 30.91
CA ASN A 450 -18.07 11.19 31.91
C ASN A 450 -19.42 11.36 32.64
N GLN A 451 -20.32 10.36 32.63
CA GLN A 451 -21.58 10.38 33.39
C GLN A 451 -21.83 9.07 34.16
N GLY A 452 -21.36 8.96 35.41
CA GLY A 452 -21.40 7.66 36.12
C GLY A 452 -21.15 7.56 37.63
N SER A 453 -21.16 8.64 38.43
CA SER A 453 -21.12 8.64 39.92
C SER A 453 -19.85 8.14 40.64
N ALA A 454 -19.34 8.71 41.74
CA ALA A 454 -19.26 10.11 42.21
C ALA A 454 -18.39 10.21 43.49
N ALA A 455 -17.27 10.94 43.46
CA ALA A 455 -16.57 11.44 44.66
C ALA A 455 -15.68 12.66 44.32
N PRO A 456 -16.08 13.90 44.67
CA PRO A 456 -15.28 15.13 44.46
C PRO A 456 -14.66 15.67 45.78
N PRO A 457 -13.84 16.74 45.78
CA PRO A 457 -13.29 17.50 44.65
C PRO A 457 -11.75 17.68 44.65
N ALA A 458 -11.14 17.71 43.47
CA ALA A 458 -9.86 18.41 43.24
C ALA A 458 -9.81 18.96 41.80
N THR A 459 -9.33 20.18 41.61
CA THR A 459 -9.43 20.87 40.31
C THR A 459 -8.41 20.39 39.29
N ARG A 460 -8.94 19.85 38.19
CA ARG A 460 -8.74 20.38 36.83
C ARG A 460 -7.32 20.89 36.54
N LYS A 461 -6.43 19.98 36.09
CA LYS A 461 -5.61 20.27 34.90
C LYS A 461 -5.19 19.01 34.14
N VAL A 462 -5.85 18.87 33.01
CA VAL A 462 -5.46 18.16 31.80
C VAL A 462 -4.09 18.71 31.31
N PRO A 463 -3.20 17.90 30.68
CA PRO A 463 -2.16 17.17 31.43
C PRO A 463 -0.83 16.89 30.63
N ALA A 464 0.26 16.59 31.33
CA ALA A 464 1.44 16.01 30.67
C ALA A 464 2.30 15.25 31.67
N ALA A 465 1.86 14.04 32.06
CA ALA A 465 2.74 13.14 32.79
C ALA A 465 3.82 12.59 31.85
N ALA A 466 5.07 12.74 32.31
CA ALA A 466 6.20 11.83 32.12
C ALA A 466 6.30 11.05 30.79
N ALA A 467 7.41 11.29 30.10
CA ALA A 467 8.15 10.18 29.53
C ALA A 467 8.45 9.13 30.62
N LYS A 468 8.19 7.84 30.30
CA LYS A 468 8.56 6.60 31.05
C LYS A 468 7.57 6.19 32.16
N ALA A 469 7.48 4.93 32.59
CA ALA A 469 7.79 3.61 31.99
C ALA A 469 7.37 2.49 32.97
N GLY A 470 7.03 1.32 32.43
CA GLY A 470 6.52 0.15 33.15
C GLY A 470 4.98 0.09 33.10
N GLY A 471 4.34 -0.99 32.67
CA GLY A 471 4.89 -2.34 32.43
C GLY A 471 5.25 -2.98 33.77
N ASP A 472 4.55 -4.06 34.15
CA ASP A 472 4.37 -4.48 35.56
C ASP A 472 5.56 -4.12 36.44
N LYS A 473 5.37 -3.07 37.24
CA LYS A 473 6.47 -2.61 38.04
C LYS A 473 6.74 -3.55 39.20
N SER A 474 5.98 -4.63 39.48
CA SER A 474 6.10 -5.59 40.64
C SER A 474 6.97 -6.86 40.47
N ARG A 475 7.13 -7.43 39.28
CA ARG A 475 7.97 -8.63 39.04
C ARG A 475 9.36 -8.29 38.48
N GLU A 476 10.46 -8.51 39.21
CA GLU A 476 11.81 -8.27 38.66
C GLU A 476 12.22 -9.34 37.63
N PRO A 477 12.84 -8.95 36.49
CA PRO A 477 13.43 -9.92 35.57
C PRO A 477 14.74 -10.50 36.13
N ASN A 478 15.04 -11.74 35.78
CA ASN A 478 16.22 -12.47 36.24
C ASN A 478 17.53 -11.69 35.96
N ALA A 479 18.33 -11.54 37.03
CA ALA A 479 19.63 -10.87 37.09
C ALA A 479 20.70 -11.35 36.08
N ARG A 480 20.45 -12.45 35.36
CA ARG A 480 21.30 -12.95 34.26
C ARG A 480 20.74 -12.65 32.87
N ILE A 481 19.46 -12.33 32.73
CA ILE A 481 18.78 -12.06 31.45
C ILE A 481 18.75 -10.55 31.19
N ALA A 482 18.22 -9.80 32.15
CA ALA A 482 18.21 -8.33 32.16
C ALA A 482 19.61 -7.71 31.98
N ARG A 483 20.63 -8.49 32.29
CA ARG A 483 22.03 -8.15 32.12
C ARG A 483 22.43 -8.05 30.63
N GLU A 484 22.39 -9.16 29.90
CA GLU A 484 22.94 -9.24 28.53
C GLU A 484 22.19 -8.27 27.58
N ILE A 485 20.91 -8.03 27.87
CA ILE A 485 20.07 -7.09 27.14
C ILE A 485 20.59 -5.64 27.20
N LEU A 486 21.17 -5.20 28.33
CA LEU A 486 21.83 -3.89 28.41
C LEU A 486 23.09 -3.82 27.54
N GLU A 487 23.76 -4.93 27.29
CA GLU A 487 24.94 -5.00 26.40
C GLU A 487 24.53 -4.97 24.93
N HIS A 488 23.53 -5.76 24.53
CA HIS A 488 23.00 -5.71 23.15
C HIS A 488 22.46 -4.30 22.82
N VAL A 489 21.77 -3.65 23.77
CA VAL A 489 21.33 -2.26 23.62
C VAL A 489 22.52 -1.28 23.53
N ARG A 490 23.57 -1.42 24.36
CA ARG A 490 24.79 -0.59 24.26
C ARG A 490 25.51 -0.76 22.92
N ALA A 491 25.62 -1.99 22.41
CA ALA A 491 26.33 -2.28 21.16
C ALA A 491 25.71 -1.56 19.94
N VAL A 492 24.37 -1.46 19.91
CA VAL A 492 23.62 -0.75 18.86
C VAL A 492 23.59 0.76 19.11
N ALA A 493 23.27 1.21 20.33
CA ALA A 493 23.11 2.63 20.64
C ALA A 493 24.44 3.43 20.69
N ARG A 494 25.56 2.77 21.03
CA ARG A 494 26.93 3.33 21.13
C ARG A 494 27.00 4.54 22.07
N GLU A 495 27.53 5.69 21.60
CA GLU A 495 27.76 6.89 22.43
C GLU A 495 26.47 7.44 23.07
N ARG A 496 25.30 7.15 22.49
CA ARG A 496 23.97 7.48 23.06
C ARG A 496 23.70 6.78 24.40
N ALA A 497 24.41 5.69 24.73
CA ALA A 497 24.12 4.81 25.86
C ALA A 497 24.93 5.07 27.15
N GLY A 498 25.55 6.24 27.31
CA GLY A 498 26.50 6.53 28.39
C GLY A 498 26.01 6.29 29.82
N ASN A 499 24.70 6.45 30.08
CA ASN A 499 24.07 6.19 31.39
C ASN A 499 22.97 5.10 31.32
N LEU A 500 23.12 4.10 30.44
CA LEU A 500 22.07 3.08 30.20
C LEU A 500 21.72 2.25 31.46
N THR A 501 20.42 2.18 31.76
CA THR A 501 19.79 1.36 32.82
C THR A 501 18.56 0.59 32.29
N LEU A 502 18.01 -0.33 33.08
CA LEU A 502 16.87 -1.17 32.66
C LEU A 502 15.61 -0.37 32.29
N ASP A 503 15.30 0.73 33.00
CA ASP A 503 14.15 1.58 32.68
C ASP A 503 14.44 2.65 31.60
N THR A 504 15.60 2.59 30.93
CA THR A 504 15.90 3.50 29.82
C THR A 504 15.05 3.14 28.61
N ASP A 505 14.32 4.13 28.07
CA ASP A 505 13.43 3.97 26.93
C ASP A 505 14.25 3.92 25.63
N ILE A 506 14.36 2.72 25.05
CA ILE A 506 15.17 2.50 23.85
C ILE A 506 14.64 3.26 22.64
N VAL A 507 13.39 3.76 22.67
CA VAL A 507 12.77 4.50 21.57
C VAL A 507 12.77 6.01 21.83
N ALA A 508 12.47 6.43 23.07
CA ALA A 508 12.25 7.83 23.43
C ALA A 508 13.42 8.50 24.18
N ASP A 509 14.27 7.73 24.88
CA ASP A 509 15.49 8.27 25.53
C ASP A 509 16.72 8.14 24.64
N LEU A 510 16.89 7.00 23.98
CA LEU A 510 18.03 6.74 23.08
C LEU A 510 17.77 7.18 21.63
N GLY A 511 16.50 7.41 21.26
CA GLY A 511 16.12 7.83 19.91
C GLY A 511 16.40 6.79 18.82
N LEU A 512 16.32 5.49 19.14
CA LEU A 512 16.58 4.42 18.17
C LEU A 512 15.38 4.24 17.22
N ASP A 513 15.67 4.10 15.93
CA ASP A 513 14.64 3.88 14.91
C ASP A 513 14.13 2.42 14.85
N SER A 514 13.16 2.16 13.98
CA SER A 514 12.54 0.84 13.84
C SER A 514 13.52 -0.27 13.41
N LEU A 515 14.56 0.05 12.63
CA LEU A 515 15.58 -0.92 12.19
C LEU A 515 16.63 -1.14 13.28
N GLU A 516 17.03 -0.09 13.99
CA GLU A 516 17.91 -0.19 15.17
C GLU A 516 17.25 -1.04 16.28
N ARG A 517 15.93 -0.89 16.50
CA ARG A 517 15.17 -1.72 17.46
C ARG A 517 15.07 -3.18 17.05
N LEU A 518 14.79 -3.48 15.78
CA LEU A 518 14.74 -4.86 15.26
C LEU A 518 16.10 -5.56 15.38
N SER A 519 17.21 -4.82 15.21
CA SER A 519 18.57 -5.34 15.41
C SER A 519 18.85 -5.74 16.86
N ILE A 520 18.36 -4.96 17.83
CA ILE A 520 18.46 -5.28 19.26
C ILE A 520 17.59 -6.51 19.60
N ALA A 521 16.36 -6.56 19.10
CA ALA A 521 15.45 -7.68 19.29
C ALA A 521 16.07 -9.01 18.82
N SER A 522 16.53 -9.07 17.57
CA SER A 522 17.12 -10.27 16.97
C SER A 522 18.37 -10.76 17.72
N ALA A 523 19.23 -9.86 18.20
CA ALA A 523 20.42 -10.24 18.97
C ALA A 523 20.08 -10.83 20.35
N VAL A 524 19.00 -10.35 20.97
CA VAL A 524 18.50 -10.87 22.25
C VAL A 524 17.80 -12.22 22.07
N GLU A 525 17.01 -12.38 21.00
CA GLU A 525 16.41 -13.66 20.58
C GLU A 525 17.47 -14.76 20.37
N GLU A 526 18.58 -14.42 19.70
CA GLU A 526 19.71 -15.32 19.46
C GLU A 526 20.44 -15.73 20.75
N THR A 527 20.71 -14.78 21.66
CA THR A 527 21.41 -15.05 22.93
C THR A 527 20.59 -15.90 23.92
N PHE A 528 19.27 -15.77 23.94
CA PHE A 528 18.41 -16.55 24.85
C PHE A 528 17.78 -17.78 24.21
N GLY A 529 17.73 -17.87 22.88
CA GLY A 529 17.39 -19.11 22.16
C GLY A 529 15.90 -19.32 21.91
N GLY A 530 15.19 -18.29 21.44
CA GLY A 530 13.78 -18.35 21.04
C GLY A 530 13.39 -17.09 20.27
N ARG A 531 12.09 -16.85 20.05
CA ARG A 531 11.59 -15.58 19.48
C ARG A 531 10.65 -14.87 20.45
N LEU A 532 10.63 -13.55 20.39
CA LEU A 532 9.63 -12.71 21.01
C LEU A 532 8.47 -12.54 20.02
N PRO A 533 7.20 -12.59 20.45
CA PRO A 533 6.06 -12.32 19.58
C PRO A 533 6.15 -10.91 18.96
N GLU A 534 5.62 -10.75 17.75
CA GLU A 534 5.75 -9.50 16.99
C GLU A 534 4.97 -8.35 17.66
N GLU A 535 3.90 -8.67 18.38
CA GLU A 535 3.15 -7.76 19.25
C GLU A 535 4.01 -7.32 20.46
N ALA A 536 4.76 -8.25 21.05
CA ALA A 536 5.66 -7.96 22.17
C ALA A 536 6.79 -7.02 21.74
N LEU A 537 7.41 -7.25 20.57
CA LEU A 537 8.45 -6.37 20.01
C LEU A 537 7.97 -4.93 19.77
N GLN A 538 6.69 -4.75 19.41
CA GLN A 538 6.10 -3.42 19.28
C GLN A 538 5.94 -2.74 20.66
N GLN A 539 5.46 -3.49 21.66
CA GLN A 539 5.23 -3.02 23.04
C GLN A 539 6.51 -2.77 23.85
N ILE A 540 7.62 -3.45 23.53
CA ILE A 540 8.93 -3.30 24.20
C ILE A 540 9.47 -1.86 24.01
N CYS A 541 9.33 -1.04 25.06
CA CYS A 541 9.76 0.36 25.07
C CYS A 541 11.05 0.58 25.84
N THR A 542 11.36 -0.24 26.84
CA THR A 542 12.57 -0.17 27.68
C THR A 542 13.37 -1.46 27.65
N CYS A 543 14.61 -1.39 28.16
CA CYS A 543 15.46 -2.58 28.33
C CYS A 543 14.86 -3.59 29.34
N ARG A 544 14.00 -3.15 30.26
CA ARG A 544 13.25 -4.01 31.20
C ARG A 544 12.14 -4.79 30.51
N ASP A 545 11.37 -4.14 29.64
CA ASP A 545 10.28 -4.78 28.90
C ASP A 545 10.84 -5.91 28.04
N LEU A 546 11.99 -5.66 27.39
CA LEU A 546 12.74 -6.65 26.63
C LEU A 546 13.21 -7.84 27.50
N ALA A 547 13.64 -7.58 28.74
CA ALA A 547 14.07 -8.63 29.67
C ALA A 547 12.94 -9.51 30.22
N LEU A 548 11.78 -8.90 30.52
CA LEU A 548 10.60 -9.64 30.96
C LEU A 548 10.00 -10.45 29.79
N ALA A 549 10.00 -9.91 28.57
CA ALA A 549 9.52 -10.61 27.40
C ALA A 549 10.36 -11.87 27.07
N VAL A 550 11.69 -11.82 27.23
CA VAL A 550 12.56 -13.00 27.10
C VAL A 550 12.16 -14.08 28.11
N GLU A 551 11.99 -13.75 29.39
CA GLU A 551 11.56 -14.74 30.39
C GLU A 551 10.17 -15.31 30.15
N GLN A 552 9.26 -14.49 29.61
CA GLN A 552 7.86 -14.86 29.38
C GLN A 552 7.67 -15.70 28.11
N TYR A 553 8.45 -15.45 27.05
CA TYR A 553 8.22 -16.05 25.73
C TYR A 553 9.37 -16.96 25.22
N ILE A 554 10.58 -16.82 25.75
CA ILE A 554 11.77 -17.60 25.32
C ILE A 554 12.21 -18.60 26.41
N GLY A 555 12.25 -18.16 27.66
CA GLY A 555 12.63 -18.99 28.81
C GLY A 555 13.94 -18.55 29.48
N THR A 556 14.35 -19.28 30.52
CA THR A 556 15.26 -18.76 31.55
C THR A 556 16.72 -19.23 31.48
N GLU A 557 17.07 -20.17 30.60
CA GLU A 557 18.45 -20.65 30.41
C GLU A 557 19.07 -20.10 29.10
N PRO A 558 19.97 -19.09 29.15
CA PRO A 558 20.64 -18.59 27.96
C PRO A 558 21.53 -19.65 27.30
N ARG A 559 21.53 -19.70 25.96
CA ARG A 559 22.57 -20.39 25.20
C ARG A 559 23.88 -19.60 25.35
N VAL A 560 24.70 -20.06 26.30
CA VAL A 560 25.82 -19.30 26.87
C VAL A 560 26.83 -18.81 25.82
N LEU A 561 26.97 -17.48 25.71
CA LEU A 561 28.18 -16.66 25.43
C LEU A 561 27.72 -15.20 25.12
N GLY A 562 27.28 -14.37 26.08
CA GLY A 562 28.05 -13.85 27.24
C GLY A 562 28.70 -12.50 26.87
N ARG A 563 28.60 -11.37 27.59
CA ARG A 563 28.20 -11.07 29.00
C ARG A 563 27.72 -9.60 29.16
N PHE A 564 27.03 -9.25 30.26
CA PHE A 564 27.41 -8.21 31.30
C PHE A 564 26.24 -7.41 31.98
N ARG A 565 26.50 -6.76 33.13
CA ARG A 565 25.54 -6.36 34.21
C ARG A 565 24.86 -4.96 34.07
N GLN A 566 23.79 -4.56 34.81
CA GLN A 566 23.35 -4.95 36.18
C GLN A 566 21.84 -4.66 36.51
N GLU A 567 21.36 -5.02 37.72
CA GLU A 567 19.95 -5.05 38.19
C GLU A 567 19.25 -3.72 38.63
N SER A 568 18.04 -3.79 39.22
CA SER A 568 17.20 -2.68 39.73
C SER A 568 16.86 -2.81 41.24
N PRO A 569 16.11 -1.85 41.83
CA PRO A 569 14.69 -2.03 42.23
C PRO A 569 13.83 -0.74 42.00
N ASN A 570 12.54 -0.56 42.34
CA ASN A 570 11.41 -1.38 42.84
C ASN A 570 10.12 -0.90 42.06
N LYS A 571 8.97 -1.58 41.89
CA LYS A 571 8.27 -2.72 42.54
C LYS A 571 7.36 -2.29 43.71
N ALA A 572 6.01 -2.32 43.67
CA ALA A 572 4.97 -2.86 42.74
C ALA A 572 4.33 -1.80 41.76
N SER A 573 3.15 -1.88 41.08
CA SER A 573 1.92 -2.75 41.08
C SER A 573 1.04 -2.51 39.78
N GLU A 574 -0.14 -3.10 39.47
CA GLU A 574 -0.47 -4.47 38.95
C GLU A 574 -1.93 -4.63 38.34
N GLU A 575 -2.19 -4.49 37.01
CA GLU A 575 -3.16 -5.29 36.17
C GLU A 575 -3.02 -4.98 34.64
N ILE A 576 -3.44 -5.87 33.73
CA ILE A 576 -3.13 -5.83 32.27
C ILE A 576 -4.42 -5.94 31.40
N PRO A 577 -4.60 -5.11 30.34
CA PRO A 577 -5.74 -5.20 29.42
C PRO A 577 -5.88 -6.58 28.77
N VAL A 578 -7.12 -7.06 28.64
CA VAL A 578 -7.40 -8.46 28.29
C VAL A 578 -7.05 -8.76 26.83
N GLU A 579 -7.23 -7.80 25.94
CA GLU A 579 -6.82 -7.81 24.53
C GLU A 579 -5.29 -7.94 24.32
N TYR A 580 -4.47 -7.72 25.36
CA TYR A 580 -3.01 -7.91 25.32
C TYR A 580 -2.52 -9.17 26.04
N CYS A 581 -3.40 -9.93 26.70
CA CYS A 581 -3.04 -11.17 27.41
C CYS A 581 -3.93 -12.38 27.07
N ASP A 582 -5.07 -12.15 26.41
CA ASP A 582 -5.95 -13.14 25.79
C ASP A 582 -5.88 -12.97 24.27
N PHE A 583 -5.10 -13.83 23.61
CA PHE A 583 -4.96 -13.82 22.15
C PHE A 583 -6.33 -13.95 21.43
N GLY A 584 -7.32 -14.56 22.08
CA GLY A 584 -8.70 -14.66 21.59
C GLY A 584 -9.43 -13.31 21.43
N LYS A 585 -8.85 -12.21 21.95
CA LYS A 585 -9.38 -10.84 21.88
C LYS A 585 -8.43 -9.83 21.21
N THR A 586 -7.31 -10.28 20.65
CA THR A 586 -6.41 -9.39 19.87
C THR A 586 -7.15 -8.83 18.64
N PRO A 587 -6.98 -7.55 18.28
CA PRO A 587 -7.58 -6.97 17.08
C PRO A 587 -7.28 -7.78 15.80
N GLU A 588 -6.08 -8.34 15.71
CA GLU A 588 -5.60 -9.16 14.60
C GLU A 588 -6.38 -10.49 14.49
N TYR A 589 -6.58 -11.20 15.61
CA TYR A 589 -7.38 -12.42 15.63
C TYR A 589 -8.87 -12.12 15.42
N LEU A 590 -9.40 -11.00 15.94
CA LEU A 590 -10.78 -10.58 15.73
C LEU A 590 -11.05 -10.18 14.27
N ALA A 591 -10.13 -9.45 13.62
CA ALA A 591 -10.19 -9.14 12.19
C ALA A 591 -10.11 -10.41 11.32
N LEU A 592 -9.28 -11.38 11.72
CA LEU A 592 -9.28 -12.73 11.12
C LEU A 592 -10.65 -13.42 11.29
N LYS A 593 -11.28 -13.36 12.48
CA LYS A 593 -12.64 -13.92 12.68
C LYS A 593 -13.70 -13.19 11.85
N GLN A 594 -13.63 -11.87 11.72
CA GLN A 594 -14.53 -11.11 10.85
C GLN A 594 -14.35 -11.53 9.39
N THR A 595 -13.11 -11.69 8.92
CA THR A 595 -12.78 -12.19 7.57
C THR A 595 -13.29 -13.61 7.34
N MET A 596 -13.10 -14.52 8.29
CA MET A 596 -13.66 -15.88 8.26
C MET A 596 -15.20 -15.86 8.26
N GLY A 597 -15.83 -14.93 8.98
CA GLY A 597 -17.28 -14.74 9.01
C GLY A 597 -17.85 -14.24 7.68
N MET A 598 -17.20 -13.25 7.06
CA MET A 598 -17.55 -12.77 5.71
C MET A 598 -17.40 -13.89 4.67
N LEU A 599 -16.32 -14.67 4.73
CA LEU A 599 -16.12 -15.82 3.84
C LEU A 599 -17.23 -16.86 4.03
N ALA A 600 -17.58 -17.23 5.27
CA ALA A 600 -18.67 -18.15 5.56
C ALA A 600 -20.05 -17.63 5.09
N ALA A 601 -20.28 -16.31 5.15
CA ALA A 601 -21.51 -15.68 4.66
C ALA A 601 -21.69 -15.78 3.12
N THR A 602 -20.63 -16.07 2.35
CA THR A 602 -20.75 -16.34 0.90
C THR A 602 -21.42 -17.69 0.59
N GLY A 603 -21.57 -18.58 1.58
CA GLY A 603 -22.04 -19.95 1.40
C GLY A 603 -21.00 -20.90 0.77
N VAL A 604 -19.82 -20.41 0.37
CA VAL A 604 -18.72 -21.27 -0.08
C VAL A 604 -17.86 -21.68 1.13
N PRO A 605 -17.46 -22.95 1.27
CA PRO A 605 -16.53 -23.37 2.31
C PRO A 605 -15.19 -22.63 2.23
N ASN A 606 -14.52 -22.48 3.37
CA ASN A 606 -13.14 -22.01 3.41
C ASN A 606 -12.24 -23.00 2.62
N PRO A 607 -11.52 -22.57 1.56
CA PRO A 607 -10.64 -23.47 0.81
C PRO A 607 -9.41 -23.88 1.63
N TYR A 608 -8.95 -23.00 2.53
CA TYR A 608 -7.77 -23.21 3.36
C TYR A 608 -8.01 -24.25 4.46
N PHE A 609 -6.95 -24.96 4.84
CA PHE A 609 -6.99 -26.07 5.82
C PHE A 609 -7.84 -27.28 5.40
N SER A 610 -8.06 -27.47 4.08
CA SER A 610 -8.57 -28.72 3.52
C SER A 610 -7.75 -29.92 4.01
N VAL A 611 -8.40 -30.95 4.57
CA VAL A 611 -7.72 -32.10 5.18
C VAL A 611 -7.57 -33.25 4.19
N HIS A 612 -6.33 -33.47 3.75
CA HIS A 612 -5.94 -34.58 2.87
C HIS A 612 -5.69 -35.85 3.68
N GLN A 613 -6.25 -36.97 3.24
CA GLN A 613 -6.15 -38.28 3.88
C GLN A 613 -5.20 -39.19 3.09
N GLY A 614 -3.93 -39.24 3.52
CA GLY A 614 -2.87 -40.04 2.90
C GLY A 614 -1.98 -39.26 1.92
N VAL A 615 -1.21 -40.00 1.12
CA VAL A 615 -0.32 -39.45 0.08
C VAL A 615 -1.15 -38.65 -0.95
N THR A 616 -0.64 -37.50 -1.39
CA THR A 616 -1.29 -36.64 -2.39
C THR A 616 -0.42 -36.51 -3.65
N ASN A 617 -0.84 -37.22 -4.70
CA ASN A 617 -0.21 -37.25 -6.03
C ASN A 617 -1.19 -36.70 -7.07
N ASP A 618 -1.48 -37.44 -8.15
CA ASP A 618 -2.56 -37.16 -9.11
C ASP A 618 -3.97 -37.34 -8.50
N ARG A 619 -4.05 -37.98 -7.32
CA ARG A 619 -5.24 -38.16 -6.51
C ARG A 619 -5.01 -37.72 -5.07
N THR A 620 -6.11 -37.46 -4.39
CA THR A 620 -6.19 -37.24 -2.94
C THR A 620 -7.53 -37.73 -2.43
N ILE A 621 -7.61 -38.03 -1.13
CA ILE A 621 -8.88 -38.26 -0.44
C ILE A 621 -9.13 -37.07 0.49
N ILE A 622 -10.31 -36.43 0.39
CA ILE A 622 -10.73 -35.32 1.27
C ILE A 622 -12.13 -35.65 1.78
N GLY A 623 -12.33 -35.66 3.11
CA GLY A 623 -13.61 -36.00 3.72
C GLY A 623 -14.12 -37.42 3.38
N GLY A 624 -13.22 -38.38 3.16
CA GLY A 624 -13.56 -39.74 2.73
C GLY A 624 -13.91 -39.89 1.23
N ARG A 625 -13.83 -38.80 0.44
CA ARG A 625 -14.07 -38.82 -1.01
C ARG A 625 -12.76 -38.70 -1.78
N GLU A 626 -12.52 -39.60 -2.73
CA GLU A 626 -11.40 -39.51 -3.67
C GLU A 626 -11.65 -38.42 -4.73
N LEU A 627 -10.60 -37.66 -5.06
CA LEU A 627 -10.59 -36.53 -5.99
C LEU A 627 -9.31 -36.58 -6.84
N ILE A 628 -9.38 -36.09 -8.09
CA ILE A 628 -8.19 -35.77 -8.90
C ILE A 628 -7.53 -34.54 -8.28
N SER A 629 -6.20 -34.52 -8.10
CA SER A 629 -5.52 -33.49 -7.31
C SER A 629 -4.48 -32.70 -8.11
N PHE A 630 -4.71 -31.40 -8.25
CA PHE A 630 -3.78 -30.44 -8.85
C PHE A 630 -3.22 -29.44 -7.82
N SER A 631 -3.29 -29.77 -6.51
CA SER A 631 -2.88 -28.87 -5.42
C SER A 631 -1.58 -29.28 -4.72
N THR A 632 -0.75 -30.12 -5.34
CA THR A 632 0.48 -30.68 -4.76
C THR A 632 1.70 -30.34 -5.59
N TYR A 633 2.82 -30.04 -4.94
CA TYR A 633 4.10 -29.77 -5.61
C TYR A 633 4.94 -31.05 -5.79
N ASN A 634 4.34 -32.24 -5.62
CA ASN A 634 4.98 -33.54 -5.80
C ASN A 634 5.13 -33.89 -7.30
N TYR A 635 5.90 -33.08 -8.04
CA TYR A 635 5.97 -33.11 -9.50
C TYR A 635 6.38 -34.47 -10.10
N LEU A 636 7.14 -35.28 -9.36
CA LEU A 636 7.67 -36.58 -9.83
C LEU A 636 7.17 -37.79 -9.02
N GLY A 637 6.16 -37.60 -8.16
CA GLY A 637 5.56 -38.67 -7.34
C GLY A 637 6.32 -39.02 -6.06
N MET A 638 7.54 -38.51 -5.87
CA MET A 638 8.52 -38.90 -4.84
C MET A 638 8.00 -38.96 -3.39
N SER A 639 7.07 -38.09 -2.95
CA SER A 639 6.59 -38.09 -1.56
C SER A 639 5.70 -39.29 -1.16
N GLY A 640 5.57 -40.29 -2.02
CA GLY A 640 4.97 -41.60 -1.74
C GLY A 640 5.54 -42.67 -2.67
N ASP A 641 6.78 -42.52 -3.11
CA ASP A 641 7.50 -43.53 -3.87
C ASP A 641 8.13 -44.56 -2.91
N PRO A 642 7.97 -45.88 -3.12
CA PRO A 642 8.50 -46.90 -2.22
C PRO A 642 10.00 -46.78 -1.94
N VAL A 643 10.82 -46.37 -2.92
CA VAL A 643 12.28 -46.23 -2.75
C VAL A 643 12.60 -45.08 -1.80
N VAL A 644 11.86 -43.98 -1.92
CA VAL A 644 12.00 -42.78 -1.09
C VAL A 644 11.49 -43.03 0.33
N GLU A 645 10.34 -43.72 0.46
CA GLU A 645 9.80 -44.12 1.75
C GLU A 645 10.74 -45.08 2.51
N ASP A 646 11.25 -46.12 1.84
CA ASP A 646 12.06 -47.15 2.51
C ASP A 646 13.45 -46.63 2.89
N ALA A 647 14.03 -45.71 2.10
CA ALA A 647 15.21 -44.96 2.50
C ALA A 647 14.95 -44.10 3.76
N ALA A 648 13.80 -43.45 3.87
CA ALA A 648 13.43 -42.69 5.06
C ALA A 648 13.22 -43.59 6.29
N LYS A 649 12.56 -44.75 6.13
CA LYS A 649 12.36 -45.76 7.19
C LYS A 649 13.70 -46.31 7.69
N ALA A 650 14.59 -46.71 6.79
CA ALA A 650 15.93 -47.20 7.14
C ALA A 650 16.78 -46.14 7.87
N ALA A 651 16.69 -44.87 7.45
CA ALA A 651 17.39 -43.79 8.15
C ALA A 651 16.83 -43.51 9.56
N ILE A 652 15.53 -43.73 9.80
CA ILE A 652 14.94 -43.69 11.14
C ILE A 652 15.46 -44.83 12.01
N GLU A 653 15.56 -46.05 11.47
CA GLU A 653 16.10 -47.21 12.20
C GLU A 653 17.60 -47.04 12.53
N GLN A 654 18.39 -46.50 11.59
CA GLN A 654 19.83 -46.36 11.75
C GLN A 654 20.27 -45.12 12.57
N TYR A 655 19.60 -43.98 12.39
CA TYR A 655 20.03 -42.68 12.93
C TYR A 655 19.00 -42.00 13.85
N GLY A 656 17.79 -42.56 13.96
CA GLY A 656 16.67 -41.95 14.69
C GLY A 656 15.89 -40.91 13.88
N THR A 657 14.75 -40.48 14.42
CA THR A 657 13.86 -39.47 13.81
C THR A 657 14.38 -38.03 13.86
N SER A 658 15.49 -37.78 14.57
CA SER A 658 16.08 -36.45 14.74
C SER A 658 17.57 -36.58 15.07
N VAL A 659 18.37 -35.63 14.61
CA VAL A 659 19.79 -35.52 15.00
C VAL A 659 20.02 -34.77 16.31
N SER A 660 18.96 -34.20 16.90
CA SER A 660 18.91 -33.59 18.24
C SER A 660 19.96 -32.49 18.55
N ALA A 661 20.58 -31.92 17.53
CA ALA A 661 21.60 -30.86 17.64
C ALA A 661 21.74 -30.08 16.32
N SER A 662 22.43 -28.93 16.36
CA SER A 662 22.95 -28.26 15.15
C SER A 662 23.99 -29.15 14.46
N ARG A 663 24.03 -29.13 13.12
CA ARG A 663 24.98 -29.91 12.31
C ARG A 663 26.43 -29.63 12.69
N LEU A 664 26.79 -28.36 12.94
CA LEU A 664 28.14 -27.92 13.27
C LEU A 664 28.70 -28.55 14.57
N VAL A 665 27.84 -28.96 15.51
CA VAL A 665 28.26 -29.44 16.85
C VAL A 665 28.27 -30.96 16.95
N SER A 666 27.12 -31.59 16.70
CA SER A 666 26.94 -33.05 16.79
C SER A 666 25.74 -33.56 15.98
N GLY A 667 25.01 -32.65 15.33
CA GLY A 667 23.89 -32.95 14.43
C GLY A 667 24.36 -33.61 13.13
N GLU A 668 25.62 -33.49 12.75
CA GLU A 668 26.14 -34.10 11.51
C GLU A 668 26.00 -35.62 11.49
N LYS A 669 25.55 -36.15 10.34
CA LYS A 669 25.41 -37.58 10.04
C LYS A 669 25.93 -37.81 8.60
N PRO A 670 26.50 -38.98 8.27
CA PRO A 670 27.07 -39.24 6.94
C PRO A 670 26.12 -38.90 5.78
N ILE A 671 24.84 -39.26 5.95
CA ILE A 671 23.75 -39.02 5.01
C ILE A 671 23.56 -37.54 4.62
N HIS A 672 23.90 -36.57 5.49
CA HIS A 672 23.80 -35.14 5.16
C HIS A 672 24.87 -34.72 4.15
N GLY A 673 26.14 -35.06 4.42
CA GLY A 673 27.23 -34.80 3.50
C GLY A 673 27.12 -35.60 2.19
N GLU A 674 26.48 -36.78 2.22
CA GLU A 674 26.12 -37.52 1.01
C GLU A 674 25.09 -36.78 0.16
N LEU A 675 24.03 -36.25 0.78
CA LEU A 675 23.05 -35.39 0.10
C LEU A 675 23.69 -34.11 -0.48
N GLU A 676 24.55 -33.43 0.28
CA GLU A 676 25.23 -32.21 -0.18
C GLU A 676 26.13 -32.47 -1.40
N ARG A 677 26.94 -33.54 -1.37
CA ARG A 677 27.77 -33.93 -2.52
C ARG A 677 26.93 -34.33 -3.74
N ALA A 678 25.81 -35.01 -3.52
CA ALA A 678 24.90 -35.39 -4.61
C ALA A 678 24.22 -34.15 -5.24
N LEU A 679 23.73 -33.20 -4.43
CA LEU A 679 23.14 -31.95 -4.92
C LEU A 679 24.15 -31.10 -5.70
N ALA A 680 25.37 -30.93 -5.18
CA ALA A 680 26.43 -30.23 -5.89
C ALA A 680 26.75 -30.89 -7.26
N SER A 681 26.89 -32.21 -7.28
CA SER A 681 27.16 -33.00 -8.48
C SER A 681 26.01 -32.95 -9.51
N PHE A 682 24.76 -32.94 -9.05
CA PHE A 682 23.58 -32.89 -9.91
C PHE A 682 23.43 -31.51 -10.57
N ILE A 683 23.65 -30.43 -9.82
CA ILE A 683 23.59 -29.04 -10.31
C ILE A 683 24.82 -28.68 -11.14
N GLY A 684 25.97 -29.31 -10.90
CA GLY A 684 27.26 -28.95 -11.50
C GLY A 684 28.02 -27.86 -10.72
N ALA A 685 27.66 -27.64 -9.45
CA ALA A 685 28.34 -26.74 -8.53
C ALA A 685 29.53 -27.42 -7.83
N GLU A 686 30.36 -26.65 -7.11
CA GLU A 686 31.58 -27.17 -6.47
C GLU A 686 31.33 -27.83 -5.10
N ASP A 687 30.37 -27.28 -4.34
CA ASP A 687 29.88 -27.82 -3.07
C ASP A 687 28.42 -27.36 -2.86
N ALA A 688 27.72 -27.94 -1.88
CA ALA A 688 26.39 -27.52 -1.45
C ALA A 688 26.23 -27.58 0.08
N ILE A 689 25.23 -26.86 0.59
CA ILE A 689 24.86 -26.81 2.01
C ILE A 689 23.35 -27.00 2.16
N CYS A 690 22.93 -27.93 3.02
CA CYS A 690 21.52 -28.27 3.25
C CYS A 690 20.94 -27.64 4.53
N TYR A 691 19.82 -26.95 4.38
CA TYR A 691 19.02 -26.27 5.41
C TYR A 691 17.70 -27.01 5.69
N VAL A 692 17.09 -26.73 6.85
CA VAL A 692 15.87 -27.41 7.31
C VAL A 692 14.56 -26.97 6.64
N GLY A 693 14.56 -25.94 5.82
CA GLY A 693 13.35 -25.50 5.10
C GLY A 693 13.67 -24.63 3.89
N GLY A 694 12.90 -24.77 2.81
CA GLY A 694 13.08 -24.01 1.58
C GLY A 694 12.93 -22.50 1.78
N HIS A 695 11.89 -22.04 2.49
CA HIS A 695 11.67 -20.61 2.73
C HIS A 695 12.87 -19.96 3.45
N SER A 696 13.31 -20.55 4.56
CA SER A 696 14.41 -20.04 5.38
C SER A 696 15.79 -20.20 4.76
N THR A 697 15.92 -20.94 3.65
CA THR A 697 17.14 -21.01 2.86
C THR A 697 17.44 -19.66 2.20
N ASN A 698 16.46 -19.01 1.56
CA ASN A 698 16.64 -17.66 0.99
C ASN A 698 16.85 -16.62 2.11
N GLU A 699 16.05 -16.67 3.17
CA GLU A 699 16.17 -15.76 4.32
C GLU A 699 17.59 -15.77 4.91
N SER A 700 18.08 -16.96 5.29
CA SER A 700 19.40 -17.11 5.92
C SER A 700 20.57 -16.89 4.96
N THR A 701 20.38 -16.98 3.65
CA THR A 701 21.47 -16.83 2.68
C THR A 701 21.61 -15.38 2.25
N ILE A 702 20.52 -14.75 1.80
CA ILE A 702 20.54 -13.36 1.36
C ILE A 702 20.78 -12.43 2.56
N GLY A 703 20.11 -12.70 3.69
CA GLY A 703 20.23 -11.91 4.92
C GLY A 703 21.61 -11.95 5.56
N HIS A 704 22.38 -13.02 5.31
CA HIS A 704 23.74 -13.18 5.83
C HIS A 704 24.82 -12.68 4.87
N LEU A 705 24.66 -12.91 3.57
CA LEU A 705 25.68 -12.56 2.58
C LEU A 705 25.73 -11.06 2.30
N PHE A 706 24.62 -10.33 2.34
CA PHE A 706 24.51 -8.93 1.93
C PHE A 706 24.27 -8.00 3.14
N GLY A 707 24.56 -6.70 2.98
CA GLY A 707 24.50 -5.75 4.09
C GLY A 707 24.33 -4.29 3.67
N PRO A 708 24.21 -3.36 4.64
CA PRO A 708 24.21 -1.92 4.38
C PRO A 708 25.39 -1.49 3.50
N GLY A 709 25.10 -0.67 2.49
CA GLY A 709 26.06 -0.28 1.44
C GLY A 709 26.13 -1.22 0.22
N ASP A 710 25.46 -2.37 0.27
CA ASP A 710 25.15 -3.18 -0.91
C ASP A 710 23.75 -2.85 -1.47
N LEU A 711 23.46 -3.34 -2.68
CA LEU A 711 22.15 -3.25 -3.33
C LEU A 711 21.66 -4.67 -3.69
N ILE A 712 20.39 -4.95 -3.43
CA ILE A 712 19.71 -6.16 -3.91
C ILE A 712 18.66 -5.73 -4.94
N VAL A 713 18.83 -6.21 -6.16
CA VAL A 713 17.92 -6.04 -7.27
C VAL A 713 17.19 -7.36 -7.50
N HIS A 714 15.86 -7.35 -7.52
CA HIS A 714 15.05 -8.56 -7.63
C HIS A 714 13.91 -8.38 -8.63
N ASP A 715 13.43 -9.48 -9.21
CA ASP A 715 12.25 -9.46 -10.08
C ASP A 715 11.01 -8.94 -9.33
N ALA A 716 10.12 -8.21 -10.01
CA ALA A 716 8.88 -7.70 -9.41
C ALA A 716 7.98 -8.81 -8.82
N LEU A 717 7.99 -10.02 -9.40
CA LEU A 717 7.22 -11.18 -8.94
C LEU A 717 8.02 -12.16 -8.06
N ALA A 718 9.27 -11.83 -7.70
CA ALA A 718 10.14 -12.71 -6.92
C ALA A 718 9.51 -13.17 -5.60
N HIS A 719 9.51 -14.49 -5.39
CA HIS A 719 8.90 -15.17 -4.25
C HIS A 719 9.28 -14.56 -2.89
N ASN A 720 8.32 -14.51 -1.97
CA ASN A 720 8.42 -13.78 -0.70
C ASN A 720 9.70 -14.10 0.11
N SER A 721 10.23 -15.32 0.08
CA SER A 721 11.46 -15.64 0.82
C SER A 721 12.71 -14.90 0.30
N ILE A 722 12.75 -14.54 -0.99
CA ILE A 722 13.78 -13.65 -1.57
C ILE A 722 13.60 -12.23 -1.01
N ILE A 723 12.35 -11.77 -0.93
CA ILE A 723 11.99 -10.44 -0.40
C ILE A 723 12.32 -10.33 1.10
N GLN A 724 12.01 -11.34 1.90
CA GLN A 724 12.35 -11.39 3.32
C GLN A 724 13.87 -11.48 3.53
N GLY A 725 14.58 -12.33 2.78
CA GLY A 725 16.06 -12.35 2.82
C GLY A 725 16.68 -10.99 2.45
N ALA A 726 16.10 -10.28 1.49
CA ALA A 726 16.55 -8.93 1.15
C ALA A 726 16.26 -7.90 2.26
N ILE A 727 15.11 -7.99 2.94
CA ILE A 727 14.78 -7.15 4.10
C ILE A 727 15.74 -7.44 5.28
N LEU A 728 15.93 -8.71 5.63
CA LEU A 728 16.82 -9.17 6.70
C LEU A 728 18.27 -8.73 6.50
N SER A 729 18.74 -8.59 5.26
CA SER A 729 20.10 -8.12 4.96
C SER A 729 20.37 -6.66 5.33
N GLY A 730 19.34 -5.81 5.42
CA GLY A 730 19.52 -4.35 5.54
C GLY A 730 20.22 -3.68 4.34
N ALA A 731 20.45 -4.40 3.23
CA ALA A 731 20.92 -3.81 1.97
C ALA A 731 19.83 -2.95 1.32
N ARG A 732 20.21 -2.06 0.39
CA ARG A 732 19.21 -1.29 -0.36
C ARG A 732 18.46 -2.22 -1.31
N ARG A 733 17.15 -2.40 -1.15
CA ARG A 733 16.32 -3.19 -2.08
C ARG A 733 15.80 -2.32 -3.25
N ARG A 734 15.74 -2.88 -4.47
CA ARG A 734 14.95 -2.34 -5.60
C ARG A 734 14.33 -3.49 -6.42
N PRO A 735 13.04 -3.44 -6.78
CA PRO A 735 12.52 -4.30 -7.84
C PRO A 735 13.00 -3.82 -9.22
N PHE A 736 12.99 -4.70 -10.21
CA PHE A 736 12.94 -4.37 -11.64
C PHE A 736 11.67 -4.99 -12.27
N PRO A 737 11.18 -4.50 -13.42
CA PRO A 737 10.00 -5.07 -14.09
C PRO A 737 10.18 -6.56 -14.37
N HIS A 738 9.11 -7.33 -14.21
CA HIS A 738 9.14 -8.78 -14.30
C HIS A 738 9.73 -9.29 -15.63
N ASN A 739 10.71 -10.21 -15.53
CA ASN A 739 11.45 -10.81 -16.64
C ASN A 739 12.22 -9.80 -17.54
N ASP A 740 12.31 -8.51 -17.16
CA ASP A 740 12.95 -7.46 -17.97
C ASP A 740 14.44 -7.28 -17.65
N TRP A 741 15.28 -8.08 -18.30
CA TRP A 741 16.73 -7.94 -18.24
C TRP A 741 17.26 -6.62 -18.80
N LYS A 742 16.50 -5.88 -19.63
CA LYS A 742 16.93 -4.58 -20.20
C LYS A 742 16.75 -3.47 -19.18
N ALA A 743 15.61 -3.43 -18.49
CA ALA A 743 15.38 -2.51 -17.39
C ALA A 743 16.37 -2.76 -16.24
N LEU A 744 16.73 -4.03 -15.98
CA LEU A 744 17.83 -4.38 -15.08
C LEU A 744 19.18 -3.82 -15.57
N ASP A 745 19.52 -4.01 -16.85
CA ASP A 745 20.77 -3.54 -17.46
C ASP A 745 20.92 -2.01 -17.39
N GLU A 746 19.85 -1.26 -17.67
CA GLU A 746 19.83 0.20 -17.57
C GLU A 746 19.96 0.66 -16.11
N LEU A 747 19.16 0.08 -15.20
CA LEU A 747 19.21 0.37 -13.76
C LEU A 747 20.63 0.20 -13.21
N LEU A 748 21.30 -0.91 -13.54
CA LEU A 748 22.68 -1.15 -13.14
C LEU A 748 23.66 -0.20 -13.84
N GLY A 749 23.48 0.10 -15.13
CA GLY A 749 24.29 1.06 -15.86
C GLY A 749 24.31 2.45 -15.23
N GLN A 750 23.18 2.88 -14.67
CA GLN A 750 23.03 4.09 -13.87
C GLN A 750 23.71 3.95 -12.49
N VAL A 751 23.28 2.99 -11.65
CA VAL A 751 23.55 3.04 -10.19
C VAL A 751 24.61 2.06 -9.67
N ARG A 752 25.13 1.12 -10.49
CA ARG A 752 26.06 0.06 -10.02
C ARG A 752 27.29 0.59 -9.28
N ARG A 753 27.76 1.79 -9.62
CA ARG A 753 28.95 2.43 -9.01
C ARG A 753 28.72 2.99 -7.61
N GLU A 754 27.45 3.12 -7.16
CA GLU A 754 27.11 3.63 -5.83
C GLU A 754 27.25 2.57 -4.71
N TYR A 755 27.28 1.27 -5.06
CA TYR A 755 27.17 0.17 -4.10
C TYR A 755 28.41 -0.73 -4.07
N ARG A 756 28.77 -1.20 -2.88
CA ARG A 756 29.91 -2.10 -2.63
C ARG A 756 29.74 -3.41 -3.40
N ARG A 757 28.66 -4.15 -3.12
CA ARG A 757 28.21 -5.33 -3.88
C ARG A 757 26.80 -5.09 -4.44
N VAL A 758 26.46 -5.85 -5.48
CA VAL A 758 25.09 -5.92 -6.00
C VAL A 758 24.72 -7.39 -6.16
N LEU A 759 23.53 -7.76 -5.68
CA LEU A 759 22.87 -9.03 -6.00
C LEU A 759 21.77 -8.79 -7.05
N VAL A 760 21.68 -9.68 -8.03
CA VAL A 760 20.49 -9.90 -8.88
C VAL A 760 19.85 -11.21 -8.42
N ALA A 761 18.56 -11.21 -8.11
CA ALA A 761 17.82 -12.40 -7.67
C ALA A 761 16.56 -12.64 -8.53
N ILE A 762 16.43 -13.86 -9.04
CA ILE A 762 15.35 -14.33 -9.94
C ILE A 762 14.93 -15.77 -9.57
N GLU A 763 13.74 -16.20 -10.02
CA GLU A 763 13.29 -17.61 -9.94
C GLU A 763 13.63 -18.34 -11.25
N GLY A 764 13.87 -19.65 -11.18
CA GLY A 764 14.05 -20.49 -12.37
C GLY A 764 12.74 -20.85 -13.09
N VAL A 765 11.63 -20.91 -12.35
CA VAL A 765 10.24 -20.91 -12.85
C VAL A 765 9.41 -20.10 -11.84
N TYR A 766 8.70 -19.07 -12.28
CA TYR A 766 7.97 -18.16 -11.38
C TYR A 766 6.69 -18.80 -10.86
N SER A 767 6.57 -18.88 -9.54
CA SER A 767 5.55 -19.72 -8.89
C SER A 767 4.08 -19.38 -9.18
N MET A 768 3.74 -18.13 -9.54
CA MET A 768 2.35 -17.69 -9.73
C MET A 768 1.85 -17.81 -11.17
N ASP A 769 2.74 -17.65 -12.15
CA ASP A 769 2.41 -17.44 -13.56
C ASP A 769 2.90 -18.58 -14.47
N GLY A 770 3.89 -19.36 -14.01
CA GLY A 770 4.34 -20.57 -14.71
C GLY A 770 5.23 -20.32 -15.93
N ASP A 771 5.81 -19.13 -16.02
CA ASP A 771 6.86 -18.74 -16.95
C ASP A 771 8.27 -18.91 -16.33
N PHE A 772 9.31 -18.50 -17.07
CA PHE A 772 10.70 -18.56 -16.65
C PHE A 772 11.54 -17.48 -17.36
N PRO A 773 12.72 -17.11 -16.82
CA PRO A 773 13.52 -16.02 -17.37
C PRO A 773 14.38 -16.43 -18.58
N ASP A 774 14.72 -15.47 -19.44
CA ASP A 774 15.81 -15.58 -20.43
C ASP A 774 17.17 -15.55 -19.72
N LEU A 775 17.50 -16.65 -19.04
CA LEU A 775 18.69 -16.80 -18.19
C LEU A 775 20.00 -16.39 -18.88
N PRO A 776 20.29 -16.76 -20.15
CA PRO A 776 21.47 -16.27 -20.87
C PRO A 776 21.65 -14.74 -20.80
N ARG A 777 20.56 -13.97 -20.88
CA ARG A 777 20.61 -12.50 -20.78
C ARG A 777 20.90 -12.00 -19.37
N PHE A 778 20.33 -12.64 -18.35
CA PHE A 778 20.65 -12.30 -16.96
C PHE A 778 22.13 -12.60 -16.63
N VAL A 779 22.72 -13.65 -17.22
CA VAL A 779 24.17 -13.92 -17.13
C VAL A 779 25.00 -12.87 -17.88
N GLU A 780 24.60 -12.45 -19.10
CA GLU A 780 25.26 -11.33 -19.80
C GLU A 780 25.28 -10.04 -18.97
N VAL A 781 24.14 -9.68 -18.36
CA VAL A 781 23.97 -8.47 -17.54
C VAL A 781 24.78 -8.56 -16.24
N LYS A 782 24.77 -9.73 -15.56
CA LYS A 782 25.64 -10.00 -14.40
C LYS A 782 27.11 -9.69 -14.72
N LEU A 783 27.62 -10.28 -15.81
CA LEU A 783 29.02 -10.16 -16.21
C LEU A 783 29.38 -8.72 -16.59
N ARG A 784 28.49 -8.02 -17.30
CA ARG A 784 28.64 -6.62 -17.73
C ARG A 784 28.79 -5.66 -16.54
N HIS A 785 27.95 -5.82 -15.51
CA HIS A 785 27.92 -4.93 -14.34
C HIS A 785 28.73 -5.42 -13.14
N LYS A 786 29.33 -6.61 -13.20
CA LYS A 786 30.06 -7.24 -12.09
C LYS A 786 29.19 -7.31 -10.83
N ALA A 787 28.00 -7.88 -11.00
CA ALA A 787 27.08 -8.23 -9.92
C ALA A 787 27.20 -9.72 -9.57
N PHE A 788 26.61 -10.12 -8.44
CA PHE A 788 26.28 -11.52 -8.16
C PHE A 788 24.91 -11.84 -8.75
N LEU A 789 24.69 -13.08 -9.17
CA LEU A 789 23.42 -13.62 -9.65
C LEU A 789 23.03 -14.83 -8.79
N MET A 790 21.78 -14.80 -8.31
CA MET A 790 21.14 -15.86 -7.55
C MET A 790 19.87 -16.34 -8.24
N ILE A 791 19.68 -17.65 -8.26
CA ILE A 791 18.53 -18.30 -8.90
C ILE A 791 17.86 -19.24 -7.88
N ASP A 792 16.56 -19.04 -7.66
CA ASP A 792 15.71 -19.95 -6.91
C ASP A 792 15.14 -21.01 -7.87
N GLU A 793 15.77 -22.19 -7.88
CA GLU A 793 15.40 -23.37 -8.69
C GLU A 793 14.18 -24.12 -8.13
N ALA A 794 13.48 -23.62 -7.10
CA ALA A 794 12.50 -24.43 -6.38
C ALA A 794 11.31 -24.92 -7.22
N HIS A 795 10.95 -24.30 -8.35
CA HIS A 795 9.92 -24.83 -9.26
C HIS A 795 10.49 -25.54 -10.50
N SER A 796 11.79 -25.39 -10.77
CA SER A 796 12.49 -25.85 -11.97
C SER A 796 13.37 -27.09 -11.74
N ILE A 797 13.93 -27.31 -10.55
CA ILE A 797 14.64 -28.56 -10.25
C ILE A 797 13.66 -29.76 -10.23
N GLY A 798 14.03 -30.83 -10.90
CA GLY A 798 13.20 -32.00 -11.20
C GLY A 798 12.15 -31.78 -12.30
N THR A 799 12.09 -30.61 -12.95
CA THR A 799 11.02 -30.29 -13.93
C THR A 799 11.56 -29.68 -15.23
N MET A 800 12.63 -28.89 -15.16
CA MET A 800 13.29 -28.20 -16.27
C MET A 800 14.64 -28.84 -16.62
N GLY A 801 15.00 -28.77 -17.91
CA GLY A 801 16.13 -29.49 -18.50
C GLY A 801 15.80 -30.95 -18.87
N PRO A 802 16.62 -31.64 -19.70
CA PRO A 802 16.34 -33.03 -20.08
C PRO A 802 16.45 -34.06 -18.96
N HIS A 803 17.24 -33.79 -17.91
CA HIS A 803 17.42 -34.68 -16.75
C HIS A 803 16.88 -34.05 -15.46
N GLY A 804 16.16 -32.93 -15.56
CA GLY A 804 15.55 -32.26 -14.41
C GLY A 804 16.54 -31.47 -13.56
N ARG A 805 17.68 -31.03 -14.10
CA ARG A 805 18.69 -30.31 -13.30
C ARG A 805 18.32 -28.86 -12.99
N GLY A 806 17.36 -28.28 -13.70
CA GLY A 806 16.86 -26.93 -13.44
C GLY A 806 16.85 -26.03 -14.67
N ILE A 807 16.67 -24.72 -14.45
CA ILE A 807 16.70 -23.71 -15.50
C ILE A 807 18.12 -23.56 -16.10
N GLY A 808 19.17 -23.86 -15.32
CA GLY A 808 20.55 -23.90 -15.82
C GLY A 808 20.75 -24.93 -16.95
N GLU A 809 20.25 -26.16 -16.76
CA GLU A 809 20.31 -27.22 -17.78
C GLU A 809 19.39 -26.92 -18.99
N HIS A 810 18.24 -26.29 -18.75
CA HIS A 810 17.31 -25.91 -19.83
C HIS A 810 17.95 -25.00 -20.88
N PHE A 811 18.93 -24.16 -20.49
CA PHE A 811 19.64 -23.22 -21.36
C PHE A 811 21.10 -23.61 -21.67
N ASP A 812 21.56 -24.81 -21.31
CA ASP A 812 22.97 -25.26 -21.44
C ASP A 812 23.99 -24.28 -20.78
N ILE A 813 23.63 -23.77 -19.60
CA ILE A 813 24.43 -22.80 -18.85
C ILE A 813 25.40 -23.52 -17.91
N ASP A 814 26.69 -23.20 -17.99
CA ASP A 814 27.69 -23.61 -17.00
C ASP A 814 27.27 -23.09 -15.62
N ALA A 815 27.02 -24.00 -14.68
CA ALA A 815 26.53 -23.68 -13.34
C ALA A 815 27.42 -22.68 -12.59
N ARG A 816 28.73 -22.62 -12.91
CA ARG A 816 29.70 -21.71 -12.29
C ARG A 816 29.58 -20.26 -12.79
N SER A 817 28.76 -20.01 -13.81
CA SER A 817 28.42 -18.66 -14.27
C SER A 817 27.42 -17.93 -13.35
N VAL A 818 26.73 -18.68 -12.48
CA VAL A 818 25.80 -18.20 -11.44
C VAL A 818 26.46 -18.42 -10.08
N ASP A 819 26.31 -17.49 -9.15
CA ASP A 819 27.09 -17.51 -7.89
C ASP A 819 26.35 -18.28 -6.78
N ILE A 820 25.02 -18.27 -6.80
CA ILE A 820 24.15 -18.86 -5.78
C ILE A 820 22.99 -19.60 -6.46
N TRP A 821 23.04 -20.93 -6.47
CA TRP A 821 21.89 -21.77 -6.78
C TRP A 821 21.16 -22.11 -5.48
N MET A 822 19.88 -21.77 -5.39
CA MET A 822 19.04 -22.16 -4.27
C MET A 822 17.96 -23.13 -4.74
N GLY A 823 17.53 -24.06 -3.88
CA GLY A 823 16.29 -24.79 -4.11
C GLY A 823 15.68 -25.38 -2.84
N THR A 824 14.53 -26.04 -3.00
CA THR A 824 13.81 -26.71 -1.91
C THR A 824 13.74 -28.22 -2.12
N LEU A 825 13.76 -28.97 -1.02
CA LEU A 825 13.57 -30.41 -1.00
C LEU A 825 12.09 -30.81 -0.86
N SER A 826 11.19 -29.84 -0.64
CA SER A 826 9.76 -30.05 -0.37
C SER A 826 8.84 -30.12 -1.60
N LYS A 827 9.41 -30.28 -2.79
CA LYS A 827 8.69 -30.33 -4.07
C LYS A 827 9.07 -31.60 -4.83
N SER A 828 9.83 -31.50 -5.92
CA SER A 828 10.28 -32.63 -6.75
C SER A 828 11.05 -33.72 -5.97
N MET A 829 11.73 -33.36 -4.88
CA MET A 829 12.52 -34.28 -4.04
C MET A 829 11.72 -34.96 -2.91
N GLY A 830 10.40 -34.76 -2.82
CA GLY A 830 9.51 -35.51 -1.93
C GLY A 830 9.77 -35.44 -0.41
N SER A 831 10.58 -34.48 0.06
CA SER A 831 11.10 -34.43 1.43
C SER A 831 10.74 -33.10 2.13
N CYS A 832 11.57 -32.60 3.05
CA CYS A 832 11.49 -31.24 3.57
C CYS A 832 12.90 -30.71 3.86
N GLY A 833 13.16 -29.46 3.49
CA GLY A 833 14.47 -28.84 3.53
C GLY A 833 14.67 -27.85 2.39
N GLY A 834 15.86 -27.27 2.31
CA GLY A 834 16.34 -26.52 1.16
C GLY A 834 17.86 -26.61 1.06
N TYR A 835 18.44 -26.05 0.01
CA TYR A 835 19.88 -26.06 -0.20
C TYR A 835 20.37 -24.75 -0.84
N ILE A 836 21.65 -24.45 -0.61
CA ILE A 836 22.44 -23.58 -1.48
C ILE A 836 23.55 -24.40 -2.12
N ALA A 837 23.81 -24.20 -3.40
CA ALA A 837 24.97 -24.74 -4.12
C ALA A 837 25.70 -23.61 -4.85
N GLY A 838 27.02 -23.70 -4.97
CA GLY A 838 27.85 -22.63 -5.56
C GLY A 838 29.34 -22.97 -5.55
N CYS A 839 30.20 -21.94 -5.50
CA CYS A 839 31.65 -22.14 -5.35
C CYS A 839 32.01 -22.61 -3.94
N LYS A 840 33.15 -23.29 -3.79
CA LYS A 840 33.55 -23.89 -2.51
C LYS A 840 33.65 -22.84 -1.39
N GLU A 841 34.23 -21.67 -1.65
CA GLU A 841 34.44 -20.63 -0.62
C GLU A 841 33.11 -20.07 -0.08
N LEU A 842 32.09 -19.94 -0.94
CA LEU A 842 30.74 -19.55 -0.52
C LEU A 842 30.17 -20.59 0.45
N ILE A 843 30.26 -21.86 0.09
CA ILE A 843 29.64 -22.95 0.84
C ILE A 843 30.41 -23.22 2.15
N GLU A 844 31.74 -23.15 2.14
CA GLU A 844 32.60 -23.20 3.32
C GLU A 844 32.28 -22.04 4.27
N TYR A 845 32.12 -20.82 3.75
CA TYR A 845 31.68 -19.66 4.55
C TYR A 845 30.29 -19.88 5.16
N LEU A 846 29.30 -20.32 4.38
CA LEU A 846 27.94 -20.58 4.88
C LEU A 846 27.93 -21.70 5.95
N LYS A 847 28.68 -22.79 5.76
CA LYS A 847 28.75 -23.93 6.70
C LYS A 847 29.28 -23.52 8.09
N TYR A 848 30.11 -22.47 8.17
CA TYR A 848 30.65 -21.96 9.44
C TYR A 848 29.99 -20.68 9.96
N THR A 849 29.20 -19.96 9.16
CA THR A 849 28.70 -18.63 9.55
C THR A 849 27.21 -18.36 9.29
N ALA A 850 26.50 -19.12 8.44
CA ALA A 850 25.10 -18.84 8.12
C ALA A 850 24.16 -19.20 9.31
N PRO A 851 23.38 -18.25 9.87
CA PRO A 851 22.59 -18.50 11.09
C PRO A 851 21.60 -19.67 10.98
N GLY A 852 20.92 -19.80 9.84
CA GLY A 852 19.97 -20.88 9.54
C GLY A 852 20.58 -22.28 9.40
N PHE A 853 21.92 -22.38 9.39
CA PHE A 853 22.65 -23.65 9.47
C PHE A 853 23.34 -23.83 10.82
N VAL A 854 24.02 -22.78 11.30
CA VAL A 854 24.84 -22.82 12.53
C VAL A 854 23.98 -22.95 13.78
N TYR A 855 22.90 -22.15 13.90
CA TYR A 855 22.09 -22.07 15.13
C TYR A 855 20.77 -22.83 15.05
N SER A 856 20.36 -23.24 13.85
CA SER A 856 19.21 -24.12 13.61
C SER A 856 19.47 -25.56 14.10
N VAL A 857 18.41 -26.35 14.19
CA VAL A 857 18.55 -27.82 14.30
C VAL A 857 19.06 -28.39 12.98
N GLY A 858 19.77 -29.51 13.03
CA GLY A 858 20.11 -30.25 11.82
C GLY A 858 18.88 -30.88 11.16
N MET A 859 18.96 -31.09 9.85
CA MET A 859 17.97 -31.85 9.08
C MET A 859 17.74 -33.24 9.71
N PRO A 860 16.50 -33.75 9.78
CA PRO A 860 16.26 -35.13 10.21
C PRO A 860 16.91 -36.14 9.23
N PRO A 861 17.48 -37.26 9.71
CA PRO A 861 18.13 -38.24 8.84
C PRO A 861 17.16 -38.84 7.81
N SER A 862 15.90 -39.02 8.20
CA SER A 862 14.78 -39.40 7.32
C SER A 862 14.63 -38.49 6.12
N ASN A 863 14.72 -37.18 6.33
CA ASN A 863 14.52 -36.18 5.29
C ASN A 863 15.74 -36.07 4.37
N ALA A 864 16.94 -36.18 4.93
CA ALA A 864 18.16 -36.27 4.14
C ALA A 864 18.19 -37.54 3.27
N ALA A 865 17.80 -38.68 3.83
CA ALA A 865 17.70 -39.95 3.10
C ALA A 865 16.61 -39.94 2.03
N ALA A 866 15.41 -39.43 2.33
CA ALA A 866 14.33 -39.26 1.35
C ALA A 866 14.78 -38.38 0.18
N ALA A 867 15.40 -37.22 0.46
CA ALA A 867 15.89 -36.32 -0.58
C ALA A 867 17.02 -36.94 -1.41
N LEU A 868 17.95 -37.69 -0.78
CA LEU A 868 19.04 -38.37 -1.50
C LEU A 868 18.52 -39.54 -2.35
N ALA A 869 17.50 -40.27 -1.88
CA ALA A 869 16.85 -41.33 -2.64
C ALA A 869 16.07 -40.77 -3.83
N ALA A 870 15.29 -39.71 -3.63
CA ALA A 870 14.58 -39.02 -4.69
C ALA A 870 15.54 -38.44 -5.73
N LEU A 871 16.64 -37.82 -5.31
CA LEU A 871 17.66 -37.26 -6.21
C LEU A 871 18.32 -38.33 -7.08
N LYS A 872 18.72 -39.46 -6.49
CA LYS A 872 19.23 -40.62 -7.25
C LYS A 872 18.18 -41.18 -8.22
N LEU A 873 16.92 -41.28 -7.79
CA LEU A 873 15.84 -41.78 -8.64
C LEU A 873 15.52 -40.83 -9.82
N ILE A 874 15.84 -39.53 -9.73
CA ILE A 874 15.78 -38.59 -10.87
C ILE A 874 16.94 -38.84 -11.85
N GLU A 875 18.13 -39.18 -11.37
CA GLU A 875 19.26 -39.56 -12.22
C GLU A 875 19.10 -40.96 -12.85
N GLU A 876 18.42 -41.88 -12.16
CA GLU A 876 18.18 -43.26 -12.61
C GLU A 876 16.93 -43.40 -13.51
N GLU A 877 15.87 -42.62 -13.29
CA GLU A 877 14.61 -42.64 -14.06
C GLU A 877 14.26 -41.25 -14.69
N PRO A 878 15.10 -40.69 -15.58
CA PRO A 878 14.89 -39.37 -16.18
C PRO A 878 13.61 -39.27 -17.02
N GLU A 879 13.01 -40.39 -17.43
CA GLU A 879 11.69 -40.43 -18.06
C GLU A 879 10.57 -39.88 -17.16
N ARG A 880 10.75 -39.80 -15.83
CA ARG A 880 9.81 -39.10 -14.95
C ARG A 880 9.76 -37.60 -15.26
N VAL A 881 10.91 -36.99 -15.53
CA VAL A 881 11.03 -35.58 -15.94
C VAL A 881 10.39 -35.37 -17.32
N ALA A 882 10.71 -36.24 -18.28
CA ALA A 882 10.08 -36.20 -19.60
C ALA A 882 8.55 -36.39 -19.53
N CYS A 883 8.06 -37.24 -18.61
CA CYS A 883 6.64 -37.45 -18.36
C CYS A 883 5.97 -36.17 -17.81
N VAL A 884 6.49 -35.57 -16.73
CA VAL A 884 5.86 -34.36 -16.15
C VAL A 884 5.82 -33.21 -17.15
N GLN A 885 6.88 -33.02 -17.95
CA GLN A 885 6.90 -32.05 -19.05
C GLN A 885 5.87 -32.38 -20.13
N ALA A 886 5.70 -33.65 -20.51
CA ALA A 886 4.67 -34.06 -21.48
C ALA A 886 3.24 -33.85 -20.94
N ARG A 887 3.03 -34.04 -19.64
CA ARG A 887 1.75 -33.77 -18.96
C ARG A 887 1.46 -32.27 -18.85
N ALA A 888 2.47 -31.46 -18.54
CA ALA A 888 2.37 -30.00 -18.51
C ALA A 888 2.00 -29.43 -19.90
N ARG A 889 2.77 -29.82 -20.94
CA ARG A 889 2.47 -29.49 -22.34
C ARG A 889 1.05 -29.88 -22.74
N LEU A 890 0.59 -31.08 -22.39
CA LEU A 890 -0.76 -31.53 -22.70
C LEU A 890 -1.83 -30.68 -22.02
N PHE A 891 -1.69 -30.37 -20.73
CA PHE A 891 -2.65 -29.53 -20.00
C PHE A 891 -2.69 -28.12 -20.61
N LEU A 892 -1.53 -27.50 -20.85
CA LEU A 892 -1.43 -26.14 -21.38
C LEU A 892 -1.99 -26.02 -22.81
N GLN A 893 -1.72 -27.01 -23.67
CA GLN A 893 -2.28 -27.07 -25.02
C GLN A 893 -3.80 -27.24 -24.99
N LEU A 894 -4.33 -28.13 -24.15
CA LEU A 894 -5.78 -28.31 -24.02
C LEU A 894 -6.46 -27.07 -23.44
N ALA A 895 -5.87 -26.40 -22.44
CA ALA A 895 -6.41 -25.19 -21.84
C ALA A 895 -6.52 -24.06 -22.89
N LYS A 896 -5.44 -23.84 -23.65
CA LYS A 896 -5.41 -22.87 -24.76
C LYS A 896 -6.40 -23.25 -25.89
N LEU A 897 -6.57 -24.55 -26.20
CA LEU A 897 -7.58 -25.04 -27.14
C LEU A 897 -9.03 -24.90 -26.65
N ARG A 898 -9.27 -24.82 -25.34
CA ARG A 898 -10.57 -24.50 -24.74
C ARG A 898 -10.81 -22.99 -24.55
N GLY A 899 -9.84 -22.15 -24.90
CA GLY A 899 -9.94 -20.69 -24.74
C GLY A 899 -9.77 -20.20 -23.30
N LEU A 900 -9.18 -21.01 -22.41
CA LEU A 900 -8.85 -20.59 -21.05
C LEU A 900 -7.66 -19.63 -21.05
N ASP A 901 -7.73 -18.55 -20.28
CA ASP A 901 -6.59 -17.66 -20.06
C ASP A 901 -5.59 -18.32 -19.09
N THR A 902 -4.40 -18.65 -19.59
CA THR A 902 -3.31 -19.25 -18.81
C THR A 902 -2.17 -18.28 -18.54
N GLY A 903 -2.39 -16.97 -18.68
CA GLY A 903 -1.36 -15.93 -18.53
C GLY A 903 -0.10 -16.22 -19.34
N MET A 904 1.06 -15.98 -18.70
CA MET A 904 2.39 -16.14 -19.31
C MET A 904 2.92 -17.60 -19.28
N SER A 905 2.10 -18.59 -18.90
CA SER A 905 2.59 -19.97 -18.70
C SER A 905 3.20 -20.59 -19.97
N HIS A 906 4.42 -21.13 -19.81
CA HIS A 906 5.30 -21.64 -20.86
C HIS A 906 5.76 -23.09 -20.56
N ASP A 907 4.89 -24.07 -20.82
CA ASP A 907 5.16 -25.52 -20.75
C ASP A 907 5.67 -26.09 -19.39
N THR A 908 5.76 -25.26 -18.34
CA THR A 908 6.15 -25.68 -16.98
C THR A 908 5.00 -26.42 -16.28
N PRO A 909 5.27 -27.24 -15.24
CA PRO A 909 4.21 -27.93 -14.49
C PRO A 909 3.43 -27.03 -13.52
N VAL A 910 3.55 -25.71 -13.64
CA VAL A 910 2.74 -24.71 -12.93
C VAL A 910 1.91 -23.98 -13.98
N ILE A 911 0.60 -24.20 -13.96
CA ILE A 911 -0.31 -23.62 -14.97
C ILE A 911 -1.43 -22.87 -14.25
N PRO A 912 -1.46 -21.52 -14.29
CA PRO A 912 -2.60 -20.75 -13.84
C PRO A 912 -3.76 -20.89 -14.84
N VAL A 913 -4.98 -20.70 -14.34
CA VAL A 913 -6.13 -20.27 -15.14
C VAL A 913 -6.64 -18.99 -14.49
N ILE A 914 -6.52 -17.87 -15.20
CA ILE A 914 -6.91 -16.54 -14.70
C ILE A 914 -8.44 -16.44 -14.77
N VAL A 915 -9.04 -15.95 -13.68
CA VAL A 915 -10.51 -15.83 -13.51
C VAL A 915 -10.93 -14.37 -13.31
N GLY A 916 -10.00 -13.49 -12.89
CA GLY A 916 -10.22 -12.03 -12.87
C GLY A 916 -11.06 -11.49 -11.70
N ASN A 917 -11.51 -12.37 -10.80
CA ASN A 917 -12.25 -12.00 -9.59
C ASN A 917 -12.11 -13.10 -8.52
N SER A 918 -11.91 -12.71 -7.25
CA SER A 918 -11.68 -13.64 -6.14
C SER A 918 -12.92 -14.49 -5.82
N LEU A 919 -14.13 -13.93 -5.89
CA LEU A 919 -15.36 -14.67 -5.64
C LEU A 919 -15.62 -15.69 -6.77
N HIS A 920 -15.36 -15.34 -8.03
CA HIS A 920 -15.47 -16.25 -9.17
C HIS A 920 -14.43 -17.38 -9.08
N ALA A 921 -13.17 -17.10 -8.73
CA ALA A 921 -12.13 -18.11 -8.54
C ALA A 921 -12.50 -19.09 -7.40
N LEU A 922 -13.01 -18.57 -6.27
CA LEU A 922 -13.50 -19.37 -5.15
C LEU A 922 -14.71 -20.25 -5.55
N GLN A 923 -15.68 -19.70 -6.30
CA GLN A 923 -16.82 -20.46 -6.81
C GLN A 923 -16.39 -21.56 -7.80
N LEU A 924 -15.49 -21.26 -8.73
CA LEU A 924 -14.99 -22.21 -9.73
C LEU A 924 -14.24 -23.38 -9.04
N SER A 925 -13.38 -23.07 -8.07
CA SER A 925 -12.74 -24.07 -7.20
C SER A 925 -13.77 -25.00 -6.55
N GLN A 926 -14.86 -24.45 -5.99
CA GLN A 926 -15.88 -25.24 -5.32
C GLN A 926 -16.71 -26.11 -6.29
N ARG A 927 -17.01 -25.62 -7.50
CA ARG A 927 -17.71 -26.43 -8.52
C ARG A 927 -16.83 -27.56 -9.07
N LEU A 928 -15.54 -27.29 -9.28
CA LEU A 928 -14.56 -28.32 -9.63
C LEU A 928 -14.44 -29.38 -8.54
N PHE A 929 -14.39 -28.97 -7.26
CA PHE A 929 -14.42 -29.88 -6.12
C PHE A 929 -15.68 -30.75 -6.12
N GLN A 930 -16.86 -30.17 -6.38
CA GLN A 930 -18.11 -30.93 -6.56
C GLN A 930 -18.01 -31.94 -7.72
N ARG A 931 -17.35 -31.59 -8.83
CA ARG A 931 -17.08 -32.50 -9.97
C ARG A 931 -15.96 -33.51 -9.76
N GLY A 932 -15.28 -33.49 -8.61
CA GLY A 932 -14.25 -34.46 -8.25
C GLY A 932 -12.80 -34.01 -8.52
N ILE A 933 -12.58 -32.71 -8.70
CA ILE A 933 -11.28 -32.11 -9.04
C ILE A 933 -10.89 -31.14 -7.93
N ASN A 934 -9.84 -31.45 -7.19
CA ASN A 934 -9.22 -30.58 -6.21
C ASN A 934 -8.15 -29.70 -6.87
N VAL A 935 -8.42 -28.40 -6.95
CA VAL A 935 -7.49 -27.33 -7.32
C VAL A 935 -7.76 -26.15 -6.39
N GLN A 936 -6.73 -25.40 -6.02
CA GLN A 936 -6.84 -24.34 -5.01
C GLN A 936 -6.88 -22.94 -5.67
N PRO A 937 -7.72 -22.02 -5.17
CA PRO A 937 -7.79 -20.67 -5.68
C PRO A 937 -6.70 -19.78 -5.06
N ILE A 938 -6.19 -18.84 -5.85
CA ILE A 938 -5.30 -17.76 -5.41
C ILE A 938 -6.11 -16.47 -5.50
N LEU A 939 -6.28 -15.82 -4.36
CA LEU A 939 -7.24 -14.74 -4.10
C LEU A 939 -6.53 -13.48 -3.59
N TYR A 940 -7.21 -12.33 -3.60
CA TYR A 940 -6.73 -11.13 -2.90
C TYR A 940 -6.55 -11.41 -1.38
N PRO A 941 -5.46 -10.95 -0.73
CA PRO A 941 -4.38 -10.09 -1.24
C PRO A 941 -3.13 -10.83 -1.77
N ALA A 942 -3.18 -12.16 -1.95
CA ALA A 942 -2.03 -12.94 -2.44
C ALA A 942 -1.73 -12.70 -3.94
N VAL A 943 -2.73 -12.21 -4.69
CA VAL A 943 -2.64 -11.58 -6.01
C VAL A 943 -3.59 -10.38 -6.04
N GLU A 944 -3.46 -9.49 -7.03
CA GLU A 944 -4.47 -8.45 -7.25
C GLU A 944 -5.85 -9.06 -7.54
N GLU A 945 -6.94 -8.36 -7.19
CA GLU A 945 -8.31 -8.86 -7.38
C GLU A 945 -8.61 -9.22 -8.85
N LYS A 946 -8.10 -8.42 -9.80
CA LYS A 946 -8.18 -8.66 -11.24
C LYS A 946 -7.25 -9.77 -11.76
N ALA A 947 -6.36 -10.28 -10.92
CA ALA A 947 -5.40 -11.34 -11.22
C ALA A 947 -5.73 -12.66 -10.48
N ALA A 948 -6.86 -12.71 -9.76
CA ALA A 948 -7.37 -13.90 -9.09
C ALA A 948 -7.52 -15.07 -10.08
N ARG A 949 -7.10 -16.26 -9.63
CA ARG A 949 -6.80 -17.40 -10.52
C ARG A 949 -6.95 -18.73 -9.80
N LEU A 950 -7.16 -19.81 -10.55
CA LEU A 950 -6.86 -21.16 -10.09
C LEU A 950 -5.43 -21.51 -10.51
N ARG A 951 -4.69 -22.28 -9.70
CA ARG A 951 -3.31 -22.69 -10.03
C ARG A 951 -3.17 -24.20 -9.99
N PHE A 952 -2.96 -24.79 -11.18
CA PHE A 952 -2.85 -26.22 -11.39
C PHE A 952 -1.39 -26.65 -11.33
N PHE A 953 -1.10 -27.62 -10.48
CA PHE A 953 0.22 -28.25 -10.37
C PHE A 953 0.19 -29.64 -11.01
N ILE A 954 1.03 -29.84 -12.02
CA ILE A 954 1.03 -31.05 -12.84
C ILE A 954 2.12 -32.01 -12.34
N THR A 955 1.72 -33.16 -11.78
CA THR A 955 2.64 -34.27 -11.48
C THR A 955 2.75 -35.29 -12.63
N ALA A 956 3.89 -35.96 -12.74
CA ALA A 956 4.14 -37.12 -13.62
C ALA A 956 3.13 -38.26 -13.40
N CYS A 957 2.54 -38.37 -12.20
CA CYS A 957 1.52 -39.37 -11.88
C CYS A 957 0.20 -39.16 -12.65
N HIS A 958 -0.05 -37.98 -13.22
CA HIS A 958 -1.30 -37.72 -13.95
C HIS A 958 -1.43 -38.57 -15.21
N THR A 959 -2.57 -39.22 -15.36
CA THR A 959 -3.01 -39.76 -16.65
C THR A 959 -3.54 -38.65 -17.56
N GLU A 960 -3.47 -38.87 -18.88
CA GLU A 960 -4.09 -37.94 -19.84
C GLU A 960 -5.59 -37.82 -19.69
N SER A 961 -6.26 -38.87 -19.18
CA SER A 961 -7.70 -38.84 -18.93
C SER A 961 -8.05 -37.85 -17.82
N GLN A 962 -7.26 -37.81 -16.74
CA GLN A 962 -7.44 -36.84 -15.65
C GLN A 962 -7.21 -35.41 -16.13
N ILE A 963 -6.18 -35.18 -16.96
CA ILE A 963 -5.88 -33.85 -17.53
C ILE A 963 -7.00 -33.38 -18.45
N ARG A 964 -7.48 -34.23 -19.38
CA ARG A 964 -8.59 -33.90 -20.28
C ARG A 964 -9.88 -33.63 -19.51
N GLN A 965 -10.23 -34.50 -18.56
CA GLN A 965 -11.39 -34.32 -17.68
C GLN A 965 -11.32 -33.02 -16.87
N ALA A 966 -10.13 -32.64 -16.38
CA ALA A 966 -9.95 -31.41 -15.62
C ALA A 966 -10.11 -30.16 -16.48
N VAL A 967 -9.42 -30.09 -17.62
CA VAL A 967 -9.48 -28.92 -18.52
C VAL A 967 -10.90 -28.74 -19.08
N ASP A 968 -11.57 -29.82 -19.48
CA ASP A 968 -12.95 -29.76 -19.96
C ASP A 968 -13.92 -29.29 -18.86
N ALA A 969 -13.76 -29.77 -17.62
CA ALA A 969 -14.56 -29.29 -16.49
C ALA A 969 -14.31 -27.82 -16.13
N VAL A 970 -13.07 -27.31 -16.25
CA VAL A 970 -12.76 -25.89 -16.02
C VAL A 970 -13.48 -25.00 -17.04
N ALA A 971 -13.42 -25.36 -18.32
CA ALA A 971 -14.07 -24.61 -19.39
C ALA A 971 -15.61 -24.63 -19.27
N GLU A 972 -16.19 -25.77 -18.93
CA GLU A 972 -17.64 -25.90 -18.70
C GLU A 972 -18.12 -25.08 -17.49
N GLU A 973 -17.45 -25.18 -16.34
CA GLU A 973 -17.88 -24.48 -15.13
C GLU A 973 -17.65 -22.96 -15.18
N LEU A 974 -16.55 -22.51 -15.78
CA LEU A 974 -16.27 -21.07 -15.96
C LEU A 974 -17.32 -20.43 -16.87
N GLY A 975 -17.65 -21.06 -18.01
CA GLY A 975 -18.72 -20.59 -18.89
C GLY A 975 -20.10 -20.54 -18.23
N MET A 976 -20.36 -21.38 -17.22
CA MET A 976 -21.58 -21.33 -16.39
C MET A 976 -21.52 -20.31 -15.24
N ILE A 977 -20.36 -19.72 -14.93
CA ILE A 977 -20.25 -18.56 -14.02
C ILE A 977 -20.51 -17.29 -14.83
N ASP A 978 -19.80 -17.10 -15.94
CA ASP A 978 -19.91 -15.89 -16.78
C ASP A 978 -21.32 -15.70 -17.38
N ALA A 979 -21.97 -16.79 -17.79
CA ALA A 979 -23.35 -16.74 -18.30
C ALA A 979 -24.38 -16.28 -17.24
N GLY A 980 -24.03 -16.30 -15.95
CA GLY A 980 -24.88 -15.79 -14.87
C GLY A 980 -25.12 -14.28 -14.95
N CYS A 981 -24.14 -13.52 -15.44
CA CYS A 981 -24.21 -12.05 -15.52
C CYS A 981 -25.18 -11.53 -16.60
N LEU A 982 -25.70 -12.38 -17.48
CA LEU A 982 -26.69 -12.02 -18.51
C LEU A 982 -28.15 -12.13 -18.05
N ARG A 983 -28.41 -12.35 -16.76
CA ARG A 983 -29.77 -12.33 -16.20
C ARG A 983 -29.86 -11.36 -15.01
N PRO A 984 -30.77 -10.37 -15.01
CA PRO A 984 -31.11 -9.66 -13.78
C PRO A 984 -31.74 -10.64 -12.78
N PRO A 985 -31.62 -10.41 -11.47
CA PRO A 985 -32.23 -11.27 -10.46
C PRO A 985 -33.75 -11.24 -10.62
N ALA A 986 -34.35 -12.42 -10.91
CA ALA A 986 -35.79 -12.55 -10.94
C ALA A 986 -36.37 -12.28 -9.54
N CYS A 987 -37.45 -11.50 -9.46
CA CYS A 987 -38.13 -11.24 -8.19
C CYS A 987 -38.52 -12.57 -7.53
N ALA A 988 -38.02 -12.81 -6.32
CA ALA A 988 -38.46 -13.94 -5.51
C ALA A 988 -39.95 -13.75 -5.17
N ALA A 989 -40.80 -14.62 -5.74
CA ALA A 989 -42.21 -14.64 -5.39
C ALA A 989 -42.36 -15.02 -3.90
N ALA A 990 -43.30 -14.36 -3.21
CA ALA A 990 -43.51 -14.57 -1.78
C ALA A 990 -43.92 -16.03 -1.47
N PRO A 991 -43.44 -16.62 -0.37
CA PRO A 991 -43.79 -17.99 0.00
C PRO A 991 -45.26 -18.11 0.42
N SER A 992 -45.99 -19.01 -0.23
CA SER A 992 -47.39 -19.31 0.09
C SER A 992 -47.51 -20.51 1.04
N ASP A 993 -48.09 -20.24 2.22
CA ASP A 993 -48.66 -21.16 3.21
C ASP A 993 -47.76 -22.23 3.90
N PRO A 994 -47.89 -22.41 5.23
CA PRO A 994 -47.18 -23.45 5.99
C PRO A 994 -47.95 -24.80 5.99
N PRO A 995 -47.23 -25.94 6.08
CA PRO A 995 -47.88 -27.24 6.27
C PRO A 995 -48.46 -27.40 7.69
N PRO A 996 -49.58 -28.14 7.87
CA PRO A 996 -50.27 -28.25 9.14
C PRO A 996 -49.53 -29.13 10.16
N THR A 997 -49.59 -28.73 11.43
CA THR A 997 -49.09 -29.51 12.56
C THR A 997 -49.96 -30.74 12.83
N HIS A 998 -49.36 -31.93 12.83
CA HIS A 998 -49.94 -33.12 13.47
C HIS A 998 -48.95 -33.74 14.46
N SER A 999 -49.44 -34.09 15.63
CA SER A 999 -48.64 -34.54 16.78
C SER A 999 -49.01 -35.95 17.22
N LEU A 1000 -47.99 -36.74 17.57
CA LEU A 1000 -48.03 -37.93 18.44
C LEU A 1000 -48.88 -39.14 17.97
N LYS A 1001 -48.23 -40.30 17.83
CA LYS A 1001 -48.25 -41.29 18.93
C LYS A 1001 -47.19 -42.41 18.80
N LEU A 1002 -47.05 -43.13 19.92
CA LEU A 1002 -46.13 -44.21 20.24
C LEU A 1002 -46.57 -45.58 19.68
N GLU A 1003 -45.71 -46.58 19.92
CA GLU A 1003 -45.87 -48.03 19.76
C GLU A 1003 -45.81 -48.55 18.29
N ALA A 1004 -45.10 -49.64 17.99
CA ALA A 1004 -44.38 -50.61 18.85
C ALA A 1004 -42.98 -50.95 18.30
#